data_AF-A0A2H0DBZ4-F1
#
_entry.id   AF-A0A2H0DBZ4-F1
#
_cell.length_a   1.000
_cell.length_b   1.000
_cell.length_c   1.000
_cell.angle_alpha   90.00
_cell.angle_beta   90.00
_cell.angle_gamma   90.00
#
_symmetry.space_group_name_H-M   'P 1'
#
loop_
_entity.id
_entity.type
_entity.pdbx_description
1 polymer ?
#
loop_
_entity_poly.entity_id
_entity_poly.type
_entity_poly.pdbx_seq_one_letter_code
_entity_poly.pdbx_strand_id
1 'polypeptide(L)'
;MTSNDNLYVWWLGHGDIDVNCPNVKFRIENRGTYVYDHQLAEYINQITNYNKRDISMVTCHSGGIIDDLSNNSTIIHASVSCEATSFGMEIEEYPHAPLSFYLASALNWETPSGTPVNADFKNDGLVDMEEAFVYADGHDTVNEPVGSDPGFLDDNYFTFCAGEIVRNVNIYDDFVFTGNVTINSGKTLAIATGKNIKFENSSSLIVNGSLNATGTGTNKVTFDFISPNSTTQNGIKVYTGATLNVSNTIIKRAWYGIYCNNTYSSPINNWEIMSCNTGIYFSSTNVGISNNYIHNNWMGIALYNSSPTLTLNKLTGNSNYAVSSSGSTSIPKFGVNWSQGKNKITGNSVGVCAFSNSLPMLGNNSPLDGGYNTLGDITNYNIYAITNGLIFAVNNYWGYPTPRKTWISNGVIITSPYLSYDPTGLSKAVPTAEDAVLALLTKAMNLIEQKNFAAAREICLDIVNNYSDSYAAFNALSLLTQTFDLNEKETTKLNYKTLFNKDKKKLNAVAGLILAELDKENKLKAIEEVISKFKDDTILEDALFAKFLYYYNDIQDKVNARLVSVELDKLFPNSVSSIDAHHHLGDKDYLQKSYSFSKSEQEQTQNIVSSPIPEEYSLFSNYPNPFNPATVIRYALPFASNVNITVYNTLGQIVKEYYEGTKEAGYYSVNFNGENLSSGVYLYSINAVSVDGKQNFSAVKKMLLIK
;
A
#
# COMPACT_ATOMS: atom_id res chain seq x y z
N MET A 1 -36.53 12.89 -32.23
CA MET A 1 -36.49 13.13 -30.78
C MET A 1 -35.40 14.14 -30.51
N THR A 2 -35.65 15.05 -29.59
CA THR A 2 -34.89 16.27 -29.31
C THR A 2 -34.37 16.22 -27.88
N SER A 3 -33.42 17.10 -27.53
CA SER A 3 -32.88 17.22 -26.17
C SER A 3 -33.89 17.60 -25.09
N ASN A 4 -35.17 17.80 -25.45
CA ASN A 4 -36.28 18.03 -24.52
C ASN A 4 -37.10 16.76 -24.26
N ASP A 5 -36.86 15.67 -25.00
CA ASP A 5 -37.56 14.41 -24.84
C ASP A 5 -36.84 13.54 -23.80
N ASN A 6 -37.61 12.75 -23.04
CA ASN A 6 -37.09 11.67 -22.20
C ASN A 6 -37.37 10.32 -22.86
N LEU A 7 -36.50 9.34 -22.65
CA LEU A 7 -36.68 7.97 -23.13
C LEU A 7 -36.93 7.05 -21.94
N TYR A 8 -37.98 6.23 -22.01
CA TYR A 8 -38.16 5.10 -21.11
C TYR A 8 -38.14 3.80 -21.93
N VAL A 9 -37.34 2.83 -21.51
CA VAL A 9 -37.23 1.50 -22.11
C VAL A 9 -37.55 0.47 -21.04
N TRP A 10 -38.48 -0.42 -21.34
CA TRP A 10 -38.78 -1.56 -20.48
C TRP A 10 -38.51 -2.85 -21.25
N TRP A 11 -37.57 -3.66 -20.74
CA TRP A 11 -37.18 -4.94 -21.31
C TRP A 11 -37.51 -6.05 -20.32
N LEU A 12 -38.41 -6.96 -20.71
CA LEU A 12 -38.72 -8.19 -19.99
C LEU A 12 -38.33 -9.41 -20.84
N GLY A 13 -37.57 -10.34 -20.28
CA GLY A 13 -37.17 -11.55 -21.01
C GLY A 13 -36.17 -12.42 -20.25
N HIS A 14 -35.43 -13.25 -20.99
CA HIS A 14 -34.39 -14.10 -20.44
C HIS A 14 -33.00 -13.51 -20.69
N GLY A 15 -32.13 -13.63 -19.69
CA GLY A 15 -30.71 -13.32 -19.79
C GLY A 15 -29.91 -14.59 -19.51
N ASP A 16 -28.74 -14.67 -20.08
CA ASP A 16 -27.81 -15.79 -19.92
C ASP A 16 -26.38 -15.24 -19.92
N ILE A 17 -25.44 -15.99 -19.37
CA ILE A 17 -24.02 -15.60 -19.32
C ILE A 17 -23.19 -16.54 -20.19
N ASP A 18 -22.23 -15.99 -20.92
CA ASP A 18 -21.14 -16.84 -21.41
C ASP A 18 -20.16 -17.12 -20.25
N VAL A 19 -19.50 -18.29 -20.31
CA VAL A 19 -18.57 -18.80 -19.30
C VAL A 19 -17.71 -17.66 -18.74
N ASN A 20 -17.88 -17.36 -17.45
CA ASN A 20 -17.15 -16.35 -16.64
C ASN A 20 -17.73 -14.92 -16.55
N CYS A 21 -18.97 -14.66 -17.01
CA CYS A 21 -19.66 -13.37 -16.85
C CYS A 21 -19.08 -12.10 -17.56
N PRO A 22 -18.20 -12.13 -18.60
CA PRO A 22 -17.79 -10.89 -19.29
C PRO A 22 -18.76 -10.44 -20.41
N ASN A 23 -19.76 -11.27 -20.74
CA ASN A 23 -20.75 -11.03 -21.79
C ASN A 23 -22.10 -11.61 -21.37
N VAL A 24 -22.96 -10.79 -20.78
CA VAL A 24 -24.38 -11.11 -20.59
C VAL A 24 -25.06 -11.01 -21.95
N LYS A 25 -25.91 -11.99 -22.26
CA LYS A 25 -26.70 -12.01 -23.49
C LYS A 25 -28.19 -12.01 -23.14
N PHE A 26 -28.91 -11.03 -23.69
CA PHE A 26 -30.35 -10.86 -23.54
C PHE A 26 -31.07 -11.47 -24.74
N ARG A 27 -31.97 -12.41 -24.48
CA ARG A 27 -32.68 -13.14 -25.53
C ARG A 27 -33.83 -12.29 -26.09
N ILE A 28 -33.91 -12.20 -27.41
CA ILE A 28 -35.08 -11.70 -28.13
C ILE A 28 -35.92 -12.92 -28.54
N GLU A 29 -36.86 -13.31 -27.68
CA GLU A 29 -37.65 -14.54 -27.79
C GLU A 29 -38.27 -14.75 -29.18
N ASN A 30 -38.92 -13.71 -29.73
CA ASN A 30 -39.62 -13.80 -31.02
C ASN A 30 -38.70 -13.90 -32.25
N ARG A 31 -37.36 -13.80 -32.07
CA ARG A 31 -36.39 -13.87 -33.17
C ARG A 31 -35.36 -14.98 -33.00
N GLY A 32 -35.31 -15.63 -31.83
CA GLY A 32 -34.27 -16.63 -31.53
C GLY A 32 -32.84 -16.05 -31.54
N THR A 33 -32.71 -14.72 -31.41
CA THR A 33 -31.43 -14.00 -31.42
C THR A 33 -31.10 -13.47 -30.05
N TYR A 34 -29.84 -13.14 -29.81
CA TYR A 34 -29.36 -12.53 -28.58
C TYR A 34 -28.83 -11.13 -28.86
N VAL A 35 -28.97 -10.24 -27.88
CA VAL A 35 -28.27 -8.96 -27.81
C VAL A 35 -27.31 -9.05 -26.63
N TYR A 36 -26.04 -8.80 -26.88
CA TYR A 36 -25.07 -8.77 -25.79
C TYR A 36 -25.13 -7.42 -25.07
N ASP A 37 -24.92 -7.44 -23.76
CA ASP A 37 -24.76 -6.27 -22.88
C ASP A 37 -23.98 -5.12 -23.50
N HIS A 38 -22.75 -5.37 -23.94
CA HIS A 38 -21.88 -4.37 -24.53
C HIS A 38 -22.42 -3.79 -25.84
N GLN A 39 -23.13 -4.59 -26.64
CA GLN A 39 -23.75 -4.10 -27.89
C GLN A 39 -24.93 -3.18 -27.58
N LEU A 40 -25.72 -3.55 -26.57
CA LEU A 40 -26.84 -2.74 -26.11
C LEU A 40 -26.33 -1.44 -25.49
N ALA A 41 -25.32 -1.52 -24.64
CA ALA A 41 -24.69 -0.36 -24.01
C ALA A 41 -24.00 0.55 -25.04
N GLU A 42 -23.27 0.01 -26.02
CA GLU A 42 -22.69 0.79 -27.13
C GLU A 42 -23.79 1.55 -27.90
N TYR A 43 -24.90 0.88 -28.21
CA TYR A 43 -26.03 1.51 -28.86
C TYR A 43 -26.64 2.62 -28.01
N ILE A 44 -26.90 2.36 -26.72
CA ILE A 44 -27.42 3.37 -25.78
C ILE A 44 -26.47 4.57 -25.69
N ASN A 45 -25.16 4.34 -25.62
CA ASN A 45 -24.15 5.39 -25.55
C ASN A 45 -24.15 6.31 -26.78
N GLN A 46 -24.55 5.82 -27.96
CA GLN A 46 -24.67 6.64 -29.17
C GLN A 46 -25.93 7.54 -29.18
N ILE A 47 -26.91 7.30 -28.31
CA ILE A 47 -28.22 7.97 -28.33
C ILE A 47 -28.23 9.24 -27.47
N THR A 48 -27.45 10.26 -27.80
CA THR A 48 -27.23 11.44 -26.93
C THR A 48 -28.34 12.50 -26.94
N ASN A 49 -29.35 12.34 -27.80
CA ASN A 49 -30.33 13.38 -28.08
C ASN A 49 -31.46 13.50 -27.04
N TYR A 50 -31.47 12.73 -25.96
CA TYR A 50 -32.51 12.80 -24.91
C TYR A 50 -32.01 13.50 -23.66
N ASN A 51 -32.91 14.16 -22.93
CA ASN A 51 -32.60 14.80 -21.66
C ASN A 51 -32.27 13.77 -20.57
N LYS A 52 -33.14 12.77 -20.40
CA LYS A 52 -32.93 11.58 -19.56
C LYS A 52 -33.37 10.32 -20.28
N ARG A 53 -32.71 9.21 -19.96
CA ARG A 53 -32.99 7.86 -20.45
C ARG A 53 -33.11 6.94 -19.24
N ASP A 54 -34.21 6.24 -19.13
CA ASP A 54 -34.48 5.31 -18.05
C ASP A 54 -34.75 3.93 -18.67
N ILE A 55 -34.05 2.90 -18.22
CA ILE A 55 -34.08 1.57 -18.81
C ILE A 55 -34.29 0.53 -17.71
N SER A 56 -35.47 -0.06 -17.66
CA SER A 56 -35.78 -1.17 -16.76
C SER A 56 -35.50 -2.51 -17.46
N MET A 57 -34.55 -3.28 -16.92
CA MET A 57 -34.13 -4.58 -17.44
C MET A 57 -34.52 -5.72 -16.49
N VAL A 58 -35.46 -6.54 -16.94
CA VAL A 58 -36.05 -7.63 -16.16
C VAL A 58 -35.72 -8.95 -16.83
N THR A 59 -34.49 -9.40 -16.56
CA THR A 59 -33.90 -10.65 -17.06
C THR A 59 -32.95 -11.22 -16.00
N CYS A 60 -32.57 -12.49 -16.11
CA CYS A 60 -31.40 -12.98 -15.36
C CYS A 60 -30.16 -12.16 -15.73
N HIS A 61 -29.23 -11.98 -14.80
CA HIS A 61 -27.95 -11.29 -15.01
C HIS A 61 -28.08 -9.83 -15.50
N SER A 62 -29.26 -9.19 -15.34
CA SER A 62 -29.56 -7.87 -15.92
C SER A 62 -28.65 -6.75 -15.43
N GLY A 63 -28.08 -6.86 -14.22
CA GLY A 63 -27.09 -5.92 -13.71
C GLY A 63 -25.80 -5.86 -14.52
N GLY A 64 -25.50 -6.85 -15.36
CA GLY A 64 -24.29 -6.88 -16.18
C GLY A 64 -24.30 -5.92 -17.38
N ILE A 65 -25.38 -5.16 -17.63
CA ILE A 65 -25.33 -4.05 -18.61
C ILE A 65 -24.76 -2.77 -18.02
N ILE A 66 -24.81 -2.63 -16.70
CA ILE A 66 -24.58 -1.37 -16.01
C ILE A 66 -23.11 -0.92 -16.15
N ASP A 67 -22.18 -1.87 -16.26
CA ASP A 67 -20.75 -1.65 -16.35
C ASP A 67 -20.26 -1.12 -17.72
N ASP A 68 -21.04 -1.32 -18.79
CA ASP A 68 -20.69 -0.89 -20.15
C ASP A 68 -21.28 0.49 -20.56
N LEU A 69 -22.08 1.11 -19.68
CA LEU A 69 -22.73 2.39 -19.96
C LEU A 69 -21.82 3.59 -19.65
N SER A 70 -21.79 4.55 -20.57
CA SER A 70 -21.07 5.80 -20.39
C SER A 70 -21.94 6.80 -19.62
N ASN A 71 -21.31 7.50 -18.66
CA ASN A 71 -21.95 8.28 -17.62
C ASN A 71 -22.55 9.61 -18.17
N ASN A 72 -23.69 9.52 -18.89
CA ASN A 72 -24.44 10.66 -19.40
C ASN A 72 -25.95 10.33 -19.41
N SER A 73 -26.73 10.84 -18.46
CA SER A 73 -28.21 10.86 -18.52
C SER A 73 -28.93 9.51 -18.70
N THR A 74 -28.30 8.36 -18.43
CA THR A 74 -28.94 7.03 -18.49
C THR A 74 -29.02 6.42 -17.10
N ILE A 75 -30.22 5.98 -16.72
CA ILE A 75 -30.54 5.26 -15.49
C ILE A 75 -30.93 3.85 -15.88
N ILE A 76 -30.34 2.84 -15.22
CA ILE A 76 -30.75 1.44 -15.36
C ILE A 76 -31.42 0.98 -14.08
N HIS A 77 -32.53 0.26 -14.21
CA HIS A 77 -33.16 -0.52 -13.13
C HIS A 77 -33.11 -1.99 -13.51
N ALA A 78 -32.20 -2.75 -12.93
CA ALA A 78 -32.01 -4.16 -13.21
C ALA A 78 -32.67 -5.04 -12.14
N SER A 79 -33.34 -6.10 -12.56
CA SER A 79 -34.02 -7.04 -11.65
C SER A 79 -33.09 -7.79 -10.72
N VAL A 80 -31.83 -7.98 -11.10
CA VAL A 80 -30.83 -8.77 -10.35
C VAL A 80 -29.43 -8.24 -10.63
N SER A 81 -28.46 -8.55 -9.75
CA SER A 81 -27.04 -8.38 -10.04
C SER A 81 -26.56 -9.24 -11.24
N CYS A 82 -25.36 -8.98 -11.75
CA CYS A 82 -24.79 -9.73 -12.88
C CYS A 82 -24.61 -11.24 -12.60
N GLU A 83 -24.40 -11.65 -11.34
CA GLU A 83 -24.21 -13.06 -10.96
C GLU A 83 -25.53 -13.78 -10.67
N ALA A 84 -26.63 -13.04 -10.49
CA ALA A 84 -27.87 -13.58 -10.00
C ALA A 84 -28.86 -13.93 -11.14
N THR A 85 -29.62 -14.99 -10.90
CA THR A 85 -30.75 -15.40 -11.74
C THR A 85 -32.00 -14.67 -11.25
N SER A 86 -32.80 -14.13 -12.17
CA SER A 86 -34.09 -13.53 -11.82
C SER A 86 -35.16 -14.62 -11.75
N PHE A 87 -35.97 -14.57 -10.70
CA PHE A 87 -37.09 -15.45 -10.43
C PHE A 87 -38.41 -14.68 -10.47
N GLY A 88 -39.43 -15.32 -11.04
CA GLY A 88 -40.81 -14.86 -10.91
C GLY A 88 -41.37 -15.16 -9.52
N MET A 89 -42.37 -14.39 -9.10
CA MET A 89 -43.13 -14.61 -7.86
C MET A 89 -44.62 -14.62 -8.16
N GLU A 90 -45.38 -15.42 -7.42
CA GLU A 90 -46.84 -15.33 -7.42
C GLU A 90 -47.26 -14.15 -6.53
N ILE A 91 -47.78 -13.10 -7.15
CA ILE A 91 -48.27 -11.89 -6.49
C ILE A 91 -49.73 -11.75 -6.88
N GLU A 92 -50.62 -11.62 -5.90
CA GLU A 92 -52.08 -11.53 -6.14
C GLU A 92 -52.63 -12.68 -7.00
N GLU A 93 -52.18 -13.93 -6.74
CA GLU A 93 -52.59 -15.16 -7.45
C GLU A 93 -52.12 -15.25 -8.92
N TYR A 94 -51.23 -14.35 -9.36
CA TYR A 94 -50.69 -14.37 -10.71
C TYR A 94 -49.15 -14.37 -10.72
N PRO A 95 -48.50 -15.07 -11.67
CA PRO A 95 -47.05 -15.03 -11.79
C PRO A 95 -46.60 -13.69 -12.36
N HIS A 96 -45.76 -12.99 -11.62
CA HIS A 96 -45.18 -11.71 -11.99
C HIS A 96 -43.65 -11.74 -11.94
N ALA A 97 -43.03 -10.89 -12.76
CA ALA A 97 -41.65 -10.48 -12.54
C ALA A 97 -41.65 -9.36 -11.47
N PRO A 98 -41.12 -9.59 -10.26
CA PRO A 98 -41.41 -8.74 -9.11
C PRO A 98 -40.99 -7.27 -9.29
N LEU A 99 -39.78 -7.00 -9.81
CA LEU A 99 -39.36 -5.64 -10.16
C LEU A 99 -40.37 -4.92 -11.07
N SER A 100 -40.86 -5.57 -12.13
CA SER A 100 -41.85 -4.96 -13.02
C SER A 100 -43.18 -4.68 -12.32
N PHE A 101 -43.61 -5.60 -11.46
CA PHE A 101 -44.87 -5.46 -10.72
C PHE A 101 -44.82 -4.29 -9.73
N TYR A 102 -43.81 -4.25 -8.87
CA TYR A 102 -43.74 -3.25 -7.81
C TYR A 102 -43.42 -1.85 -8.35
N LEU A 103 -42.55 -1.76 -9.37
CA LEU A 103 -42.25 -0.49 -10.01
C LEU A 103 -43.49 0.12 -10.66
N ALA A 104 -44.26 -0.69 -11.41
CA ALA A 104 -45.53 -0.23 -11.99
C ALA A 104 -46.58 0.13 -10.94
N SER A 105 -46.64 -0.63 -9.83
CA SER A 105 -47.59 -0.37 -8.75
C SER A 105 -47.29 0.92 -8.00
N ALA A 106 -46.00 1.22 -7.77
CA ALA A 106 -45.58 2.49 -7.16
C ALA A 106 -45.95 3.69 -8.03
N LEU A 107 -45.64 3.64 -9.33
CA LEU A 107 -45.96 4.72 -10.27
C LEU A 107 -47.46 4.96 -10.42
N ASN A 108 -48.27 3.91 -10.26
CA ASN A 108 -49.73 3.99 -10.35
C ASN A 108 -50.43 4.32 -9.02
N TRP A 109 -49.70 4.39 -7.90
CA TRP A 109 -50.26 4.53 -6.54
C TRP A 109 -51.18 3.38 -6.11
N GLU A 110 -51.26 2.30 -6.90
CA GLU A 110 -52.06 1.13 -6.63
C GLU A 110 -51.50 -0.10 -7.37
N THR A 111 -51.70 -1.28 -6.80
CA THR A 111 -51.42 -2.54 -7.49
C THR A 111 -52.46 -2.79 -8.59
N PRO A 112 -52.20 -3.71 -9.54
CA PRO A 112 -53.19 -4.08 -10.56
C PRO A 112 -54.55 -4.55 -10.02
N SER A 113 -54.60 -5.09 -8.79
CA SER A 113 -55.86 -5.44 -8.12
C SER A 113 -56.58 -4.25 -7.46
N GLY A 114 -55.99 -3.05 -7.47
CA GLY A 114 -56.51 -1.84 -6.84
C GLY A 114 -56.12 -1.69 -5.36
N THR A 115 -55.09 -2.41 -4.89
CA THR A 115 -54.57 -2.21 -3.53
C THR A 115 -53.73 -0.94 -3.49
N PRO A 116 -54.04 0.05 -2.62
CA PRO A 116 -53.29 1.30 -2.56
C PRO A 116 -51.81 1.08 -2.22
N VAL A 117 -50.94 1.80 -2.90
CA VAL A 117 -49.49 1.83 -2.70
C VAL A 117 -49.07 3.23 -2.27
N ASN A 118 -48.20 3.32 -1.27
CA ASN A 118 -47.61 4.58 -0.84
C ASN A 118 -46.10 4.58 -1.12
N ALA A 119 -45.72 5.26 -2.21
CA ALA A 119 -44.34 5.39 -2.66
C ALA A 119 -43.86 6.85 -2.76
N ASP A 120 -44.69 7.85 -2.41
CA ASP A 120 -44.28 9.26 -2.37
C ASP A 120 -43.52 9.54 -1.07
N PHE A 121 -42.23 9.22 -1.07
CA PHE A 121 -41.34 9.38 0.06
C PHE A 121 -40.92 10.84 0.25
N LYS A 122 -40.90 11.63 -0.83
CA LYS A 122 -40.56 13.05 -0.85
C LYS A 122 -41.73 13.93 -0.35
N ASN A 123 -42.94 13.37 -0.27
CA ASN A 123 -44.19 14.03 0.09
C ASN A 123 -44.47 15.28 -0.77
N ASP A 124 -44.17 15.19 -2.07
CA ASP A 124 -44.39 16.29 -3.01
C ASP A 124 -45.64 16.08 -3.90
N GLY A 125 -46.36 14.98 -3.70
CA GLY A 125 -47.57 14.63 -4.41
C GLY A 125 -47.34 13.96 -5.75
N LEU A 126 -46.09 13.56 -6.05
CA LEU A 126 -45.71 12.78 -7.23
C LEU A 126 -44.93 11.53 -6.77
N VAL A 127 -44.80 10.56 -7.67
CA VAL A 127 -43.86 9.44 -7.49
C VAL A 127 -42.96 9.46 -8.70
N ASP A 128 -41.67 9.73 -8.49
CA ASP A 128 -40.69 9.62 -9.56
C ASP A 128 -40.12 8.19 -9.68
N MET A 129 -39.30 7.95 -10.71
CA MET A 129 -38.71 6.63 -10.95
C MET A 129 -37.74 6.18 -9.84
N GLU A 130 -37.16 7.12 -9.09
CA GLU A 130 -36.28 6.82 -7.97
C GLU A 130 -37.11 6.26 -6.80
N GLU A 131 -38.17 6.95 -6.45
CA GLU A 131 -39.12 6.52 -5.42
C GLU A 131 -39.80 5.19 -5.77
N ALA A 132 -40.17 5.02 -7.04
CA ALA A 132 -40.74 3.77 -7.54
C ALA A 132 -39.75 2.60 -7.46
N PHE A 133 -38.46 2.84 -7.74
CA PHE A 133 -37.43 1.81 -7.61
C PHE A 133 -37.14 1.48 -6.15
N VAL A 134 -37.05 2.47 -5.25
CA VAL A 134 -36.88 2.25 -3.81
C VAL A 134 -38.05 1.43 -3.24
N TYR A 135 -39.27 1.73 -3.67
CA TYR A 135 -40.43 0.92 -3.32
C TYR A 135 -40.27 -0.52 -3.84
N ALA A 136 -39.86 -0.69 -5.10
CA ALA A 136 -39.70 -2.02 -5.69
C ALA A 136 -38.61 -2.85 -5.01
N ASP A 137 -37.45 -2.27 -4.73
CA ASP A 137 -36.34 -2.90 -4.01
C ASP A 137 -36.77 -3.33 -2.59
N GLY A 138 -37.49 -2.47 -1.88
CA GLY A 138 -38.01 -2.80 -0.55
C GLY A 138 -39.07 -3.90 -0.51
N HIS A 139 -39.65 -4.29 -1.66
CA HIS A 139 -40.71 -5.30 -1.76
C HIS A 139 -40.31 -6.56 -2.56
N ASP A 140 -39.28 -6.48 -3.41
CA ASP A 140 -38.75 -7.64 -4.13
C ASP A 140 -37.84 -8.48 -3.23
N THR A 141 -38.47 -9.42 -2.50
CA THR A 141 -37.75 -10.29 -1.55
C THR A 141 -37.02 -11.46 -2.21
N VAL A 142 -36.97 -11.56 -3.54
CA VAL A 142 -36.42 -12.73 -4.25
C VAL A 142 -35.26 -12.41 -5.19
N ASN A 143 -35.17 -11.19 -5.74
CA ASN A 143 -34.20 -10.89 -6.78
C ASN A 143 -33.14 -9.84 -6.42
N GLU A 144 -33.27 -9.11 -5.31
CA GLU A 144 -32.33 -8.04 -4.92
C GLU A 144 -32.01 -7.08 -6.10
N PRO A 145 -32.98 -6.25 -6.52
CA PRO A 145 -32.81 -5.34 -7.66
C PRO A 145 -31.61 -4.40 -7.51
N VAL A 146 -30.98 -4.04 -8.63
CA VAL A 146 -29.84 -3.10 -8.66
C VAL A 146 -30.08 -1.97 -9.64
N GLY A 147 -29.74 -0.74 -9.25
CA GLY A 147 -29.92 0.46 -10.06
C GLY A 147 -28.61 1.15 -10.43
N SER A 148 -28.58 1.96 -11.49
CA SER A 148 -27.48 2.88 -11.79
C SER A 148 -27.97 4.33 -11.84
N ASP A 149 -27.57 5.16 -10.87
CA ASP A 149 -27.79 6.60 -10.91
C ASP A 149 -26.50 7.37 -10.52
N PRO A 150 -25.98 8.28 -11.36
CA PRO A 150 -24.89 9.18 -10.99
C PRO A 150 -25.29 10.27 -9.97
N GLY A 151 -26.57 10.39 -9.61
CA GLY A 151 -27.10 11.37 -8.67
C GLY A 151 -27.23 10.89 -7.22
N PHE A 152 -27.66 9.65 -6.97
CA PHE A 152 -28.03 9.21 -5.62
C PHE A 152 -27.90 7.68 -5.41
N LEU A 153 -26.67 7.20 -5.29
CA LEU A 153 -26.39 5.93 -4.59
C LEU A 153 -25.27 6.16 -3.58
N ASP A 154 -25.65 6.29 -2.31
CA ASP A 154 -24.72 6.09 -1.19
C ASP A 154 -24.08 4.70 -1.36
N ASP A 155 -22.75 4.66 -1.53
CA ASP A 155 -21.83 3.53 -1.33
C ASP A 155 -22.13 2.15 -1.98
N ASN A 156 -23.05 2.03 -2.94
CA ASN A 156 -23.23 0.77 -3.67
C ASN A 156 -22.25 0.66 -4.84
N TYR A 157 -21.06 0.15 -4.54
CA TYR A 157 -20.05 -0.25 -5.52
C TYR A 157 -20.65 -1.21 -6.56
N PHE A 158 -20.49 -0.89 -7.86
CA PHE A 158 -20.78 -1.86 -8.91
C PHE A 158 -19.84 -3.07 -8.77
N THR A 159 -20.38 -4.28 -8.82
CA THR A 159 -19.61 -5.53 -8.63
C THR A 159 -19.36 -6.21 -9.97
N PHE A 160 -18.10 -6.53 -10.29
CA PHE A 160 -17.70 -7.29 -11.47
C PHE A 160 -17.14 -8.62 -11.00
N CYS A 161 -17.57 -9.67 -11.68
CA CYS A 161 -17.11 -11.03 -11.47
C CYS A 161 -15.62 -11.14 -11.78
N ALA A 162 -14.90 -11.87 -10.94
CA ALA A 162 -13.58 -12.40 -11.28
C ALA A 162 -13.52 -12.90 -12.74
N GLY A 163 -12.49 -12.56 -13.52
CA GLY A 163 -12.46 -13.02 -14.91
C GLY A 163 -11.39 -12.42 -15.81
N GLU A 164 -11.46 -12.78 -17.08
CA GLU A 164 -10.57 -12.29 -18.14
C GLU A 164 -11.24 -11.15 -18.94
N ILE A 165 -10.55 -10.02 -19.06
CA ILE A 165 -10.88 -8.93 -19.97
C ILE A 165 -10.41 -9.34 -21.37
N VAL A 166 -11.34 -9.89 -22.14
CA VAL A 166 -11.16 -10.39 -23.52
C VAL A 166 -11.50 -9.34 -24.60
N ARG A 167 -11.99 -8.16 -24.20
CA ARG A 167 -12.29 -6.99 -25.03
C ARG A 167 -11.75 -5.72 -24.36
N ASN A 168 -11.81 -4.57 -25.03
CA ASN A 168 -11.48 -3.30 -24.36
C ASN A 168 -12.65 -2.91 -23.45
N VAL A 169 -12.37 -2.53 -22.21
CA VAL A 169 -13.34 -2.18 -21.16
C VAL A 169 -13.00 -0.79 -20.62
N ASN A 170 -14.03 0.04 -20.38
CA ASN A 170 -13.88 1.36 -19.76
C ASN A 170 -14.77 1.42 -18.52
N ILE A 171 -14.19 1.73 -17.35
CA ILE A 171 -14.90 1.91 -16.09
C ILE A 171 -15.06 3.41 -15.84
N TYR A 172 -16.30 3.88 -15.71
CA TYR A 172 -16.63 5.29 -15.49
C TYR A 172 -17.02 5.62 -14.05
N ASP A 173 -17.19 4.64 -13.17
CA ASP A 173 -17.63 4.80 -11.78
C ASP A 173 -16.80 3.99 -10.78
N ASP A 174 -17.08 4.20 -9.49
CA ASP A 174 -16.44 3.43 -8.41
C ASP A 174 -16.89 1.97 -8.47
N PHE A 175 -15.98 1.06 -8.15
CA PHE A 175 -16.11 -0.32 -8.59
C PHE A 175 -15.48 -1.33 -7.61
N VAL A 176 -16.10 -2.51 -7.44
CA VAL A 176 -15.60 -3.63 -6.63
C VAL A 176 -15.37 -4.87 -7.49
N PHE A 177 -14.17 -5.45 -7.38
CA PHE A 177 -13.84 -6.77 -7.88
C PHE A 177 -13.82 -7.79 -6.73
N THR A 178 -14.67 -8.81 -6.81
CA THR A 178 -14.76 -9.88 -5.81
C THR A 178 -13.76 -11.03 -6.05
N GLY A 179 -13.09 -11.03 -7.19
CA GLY A 179 -12.06 -11.99 -7.57
C GLY A 179 -10.98 -11.40 -8.48
N ASN A 180 -10.02 -12.24 -8.90
CA ASN A 180 -8.93 -11.81 -9.78
C ASN A 180 -9.46 -11.31 -11.13
N VAL A 181 -8.86 -10.24 -11.64
CA VAL A 181 -9.15 -9.69 -12.98
C VAL A 181 -7.90 -9.80 -13.83
N THR A 182 -8.02 -10.36 -15.04
CA THR A 182 -6.89 -10.52 -15.97
C THR A 182 -7.13 -9.75 -17.25
N ILE A 183 -6.31 -8.73 -17.54
CA ILE A 183 -6.31 -8.01 -18.82
C ILE A 183 -5.55 -8.84 -19.84
N ASN A 184 -6.24 -9.45 -20.80
CA ASN A 184 -5.59 -10.28 -21.82
C ASN A 184 -4.74 -9.46 -22.79
N SER A 185 -3.76 -10.12 -23.41
CA SER A 185 -2.87 -9.48 -24.38
C SER A 185 -3.66 -8.81 -25.51
N GLY A 186 -3.27 -7.58 -25.87
CA GLY A 186 -3.95 -6.76 -26.86
C GLY A 186 -5.27 -6.14 -26.40
N LYS A 187 -5.68 -6.34 -25.15
CA LYS A 187 -6.89 -5.75 -24.55
C LYS A 187 -6.54 -4.65 -23.57
N THR A 188 -7.49 -3.75 -23.35
CA THR A 188 -7.32 -2.57 -22.50
C THR A 188 -8.39 -2.52 -21.42
N LEU A 189 -7.98 -2.30 -20.17
CA LEU A 189 -8.86 -1.79 -19.13
C LEU A 189 -8.55 -0.30 -18.94
N ALA A 190 -9.54 0.56 -19.17
CA ALA A 190 -9.44 1.98 -18.88
C ALA A 190 -10.31 2.33 -17.67
N ILE A 191 -9.79 3.15 -16.76
CA ILE A 191 -10.50 3.64 -15.58
C ILE A 191 -10.52 5.16 -15.65
N ALA A 192 -11.70 5.73 -15.54
CA ALA A 192 -11.90 7.17 -15.54
C ALA A 192 -11.19 7.85 -14.36
N THR A 193 -10.79 9.10 -14.56
CA THR A 193 -10.11 9.92 -13.55
C THR A 193 -10.93 10.01 -12.26
N GLY A 194 -10.27 9.86 -11.11
CA GLY A 194 -10.89 10.07 -9.80
C GLY A 194 -11.68 8.89 -9.24
N LYS A 195 -11.69 7.74 -9.92
CA LYS A 195 -12.50 6.58 -9.51
C LYS A 195 -11.77 5.64 -8.55
N ASN A 196 -12.55 5.02 -7.66
CA ASN A 196 -12.08 4.07 -6.66
C ASN A 196 -12.40 2.64 -7.08
N ILE A 197 -11.37 1.82 -7.21
CA ILE A 197 -11.45 0.40 -7.59
C ILE A 197 -11.02 -0.45 -6.40
N LYS A 198 -11.96 -1.17 -5.81
CA LYS A 198 -11.74 -2.05 -4.66
C LYS A 198 -11.58 -3.50 -5.11
N PHE A 199 -10.68 -4.24 -4.48
CA PHE A 199 -10.49 -5.67 -4.66
C PHE A 199 -10.72 -6.36 -3.33
N GLU A 200 -11.65 -7.31 -3.30
CA GLU A 200 -11.98 -8.11 -2.13
C GLU A 200 -11.38 -9.52 -2.23
N ASN A 201 -11.55 -10.35 -1.19
CA ASN A 201 -11.15 -11.76 -1.21
C ASN A 201 -9.69 -12.03 -1.58
N SER A 202 -8.77 -11.11 -1.23
CA SER A 202 -7.35 -11.19 -1.58
C SER A 202 -7.09 -11.27 -3.10
N SER A 203 -7.91 -10.59 -3.89
CA SER A 203 -7.88 -10.59 -5.35
C SER A 203 -6.81 -9.69 -5.93
N SER A 204 -6.36 -9.98 -7.16
CA SER A 204 -5.32 -9.25 -7.89
C SER A 204 -5.85 -8.67 -9.20
N LEU A 205 -5.24 -7.58 -9.64
CA LEU A 205 -5.32 -7.13 -11.03
C LEU A 205 -4.10 -7.67 -11.78
N ILE A 206 -4.31 -8.54 -12.75
CA ILE A 206 -3.29 -9.16 -13.59
C ILE A 206 -3.28 -8.45 -14.95
N VAL A 207 -2.15 -7.87 -15.33
CA VAL A 207 -2.01 -7.08 -16.55
C VAL A 207 -1.11 -7.80 -17.54
N ASN A 208 -1.72 -8.42 -18.56
CA ASN A 208 -1.03 -8.94 -19.76
C ASN A 208 -1.24 -8.04 -20.98
N GLY A 209 -2.30 -7.21 -20.97
CA GLY A 209 -2.60 -6.19 -21.98
C GLY A 209 -2.23 -4.78 -21.53
N SER A 210 -3.17 -3.83 -21.64
CA SER A 210 -2.97 -2.43 -21.28
C SER A 210 -3.87 -2.01 -20.12
N LEU A 211 -3.30 -1.33 -19.12
CA LEU A 211 -4.07 -0.63 -18.08
C LEU A 211 -3.92 0.88 -18.28
N ASN A 212 -5.04 1.57 -18.46
CA ASN A 212 -5.11 3.01 -18.58
C ASN A 212 -5.83 3.59 -17.35
N ALA A 213 -5.10 4.21 -16.44
CA ALA A 213 -5.68 4.79 -15.22
C ALA A 213 -4.94 6.08 -14.88
N THR A 214 -5.36 7.20 -15.44
CA THR A 214 -4.67 8.49 -15.21
C THR A 214 -5.56 9.43 -14.40
N GLY A 215 -5.10 9.72 -13.19
CA GLY A 215 -5.70 10.71 -12.31
C GLY A 215 -5.17 12.13 -12.54
N THR A 216 -5.60 13.06 -11.70
CA THR A 216 -5.01 14.40 -11.55
C THR A 216 -4.43 14.57 -10.15
N GLY A 217 -3.76 15.69 -9.87
CA GLY A 217 -3.20 15.95 -8.54
C GLY A 217 -4.25 15.94 -7.41
N THR A 218 -5.50 16.30 -7.70
CA THR A 218 -6.62 16.34 -6.75
C THR A 218 -7.55 15.14 -6.87
N ASN A 219 -7.79 14.63 -8.09
CA ASN A 219 -8.70 13.52 -8.36
C ASN A 219 -7.89 12.31 -8.85
N LYS A 220 -7.29 11.58 -7.91
CA LYS A 220 -6.48 10.39 -8.19
C LYS A 220 -7.38 9.17 -8.45
N VAL A 221 -6.94 8.25 -9.31
CA VAL A 221 -7.55 6.92 -9.37
C VAL A 221 -7.02 6.11 -8.18
N THR A 222 -7.87 5.34 -7.49
CA THR A 222 -7.47 4.55 -6.32
C THR A 222 -7.67 3.06 -6.57
N PHE A 223 -6.63 2.26 -6.34
CA PHE A 223 -6.71 0.80 -6.27
C PHE A 223 -6.57 0.35 -4.81
N ASP A 224 -7.57 -0.34 -4.30
CA ASP A 224 -7.68 -0.67 -2.88
C ASP A 224 -7.92 -2.17 -2.65
N PHE A 225 -6.91 -2.87 -2.16
CA PHE A 225 -6.91 -4.33 -2.12
C PHE A 225 -7.46 -4.95 -0.82
N ILE A 226 -7.86 -4.11 0.15
CA ILE A 226 -8.56 -4.39 1.43
C ILE A 226 -7.88 -5.37 2.40
N SER A 227 -7.36 -6.49 1.91
CA SER A 227 -6.79 -7.61 2.66
C SER A 227 -5.48 -8.10 1.99
N PRO A 228 -4.31 -7.56 2.39
CA PRO A 228 -3.02 -8.11 1.99
C PRO A 228 -2.89 -9.58 2.40
N ASN A 229 -2.44 -10.44 1.49
CA ASN A 229 -2.33 -11.88 1.73
C ASN A 229 -0.99 -12.46 1.25
N SER A 230 -0.26 -13.14 2.14
CA SER A 230 1.07 -13.71 1.86
C SER A 230 1.03 -14.93 0.92
N THR A 231 -0.11 -15.60 0.83
CA THR A 231 -0.32 -16.79 -0.01
C THR A 231 -0.67 -16.37 -1.43
N THR A 232 -1.64 -15.48 -1.61
CA THR A 232 -2.05 -15.01 -2.95
C THR A 232 -1.14 -13.92 -3.51
N GLN A 233 -0.41 -13.22 -2.63
CA GLN A 233 0.45 -12.09 -2.95
C GLN A 233 -0.29 -11.06 -3.82
N ASN A 234 -1.46 -10.65 -3.34
CA ASN A 234 -2.37 -9.78 -4.08
C ASN A 234 -1.81 -8.37 -4.33
N GLY A 235 -2.31 -7.73 -5.39
CA GLY A 235 -1.78 -6.48 -5.90
C GLY A 235 -2.03 -6.27 -7.40
N ILE A 236 -1.39 -5.24 -7.97
CA ILE A 236 -1.27 -5.09 -9.42
C ILE A 236 -0.07 -5.91 -9.91
N LYS A 237 -0.33 -6.96 -10.68
CA LYS A 237 0.67 -7.88 -11.23
C LYS A 237 0.88 -7.60 -12.71
N VAL A 238 2.10 -7.22 -13.08
CA VAL A 238 2.46 -6.79 -14.44
C VAL A 238 3.44 -7.80 -15.04
N TYR A 239 3.11 -8.31 -16.23
CA TYR A 239 3.90 -9.32 -16.93
C TYR A 239 4.42 -8.83 -18.28
N THR A 240 5.26 -9.64 -18.93
CA THR A 240 5.90 -9.32 -20.21
C THR A 240 4.89 -8.89 -21.28
N GLY A 241 5.16 -7.77 -21.95
CA GLY A 241 4.31 -7.25 -23.02
C GLY A 241 3.16 -6.35 -22.54
N ALA A 242 2.96 -6.22 -21.22
CA ALA A 242 1.98 -5.30 -20.67
C ALA A 242 2.34 -3.83 -20.92
N THR A 243 1.33 -2.97 -20.94
CA THR A 243 1.48 -1.50 -20.99
C THR A 243 0.75 -0.89 -19.80
N LEU A 244 1.41 -0.02 -19.04
CA LEU A 244 0.72 0.79 -18.01
C LEU A 244 0.77 2.25 -18.41
N ASN A 245 -0.38 2.81 -18.76
CA ASN A 245 -0.59 4.24 -18.92
C ASN A 245 -1.26 4.77 -17.65
N VAL A 246 -0.50 4.75 -16.56
CA VAL A 246 -1.00 5.03 -15.21
C VAL A 246 -0.15 6.10 -14.56
N SER A 247 -0.83 7.12 -14.01
CA SER A 247 -0.19 8.23 -13.31
C SER A 247 -1.20 8.90 -12.38
N ASN A 248 -0.72 9.63 -11.37
CA ASN A 248 -1.53 10.27 -10.33
C ASN A 248 -2.54 9.28 -9.73
N THR A 249 -2.02 8.14 -9.27
CA THR A 249 -2.82 6.99 -8.83
C THR A 249 -2.39 6.58 -7.43
N ILE A 250 -3.34 6.14 -6.61
CA ILE A 250 -3.12 5.57 -5.28
C ILE A 250 -3.22 4.05 -5.39
N ILE A 251 -2.29 3.31 -4.79
CA ILE A 251 -2.46 1.89 -4.45
C ILE A 251 -2.34 1.73 -2.95
N LYS A 252 -3.27 0.98 -2.33
CA LYS A 252 -3.18 0.68 -0.91
C LYS A 252 -3.67 -0.72 -0.53
N ARG A 253 -3.22 -1.17 0.66
CA ARG A 253 -3.68 -2.40 1.33
C ARG A 253 -3.50 -3.68 0.50
N ALA A 254 -2.40 -3.77 -0.23
CA ALA A 254 -2.03 -4.95 -1.02
C ALA A 254 -0.86 -5.72 -0.37
N TRP A 255 -0.63 -6.97 -0.78
CA TRP A 255 0.65 -7.60 -0.45
C TRP A 255 1.78 -6.93 -1.25
N TYR A 256 1.69 -6.95 -2.58
CA TYR A 256 2.51 -6.12 -3.45
C TYR A 256 1.65 -4.96 -3.93
N GLY A 257 2.05 -3.70 -3.71
CA GLY A 257 1.38 -2.59 -4.38
C GLY A 257 1.46 -2.79 -5.90
N ILE A 258 2.69 -2.93 -6.40
CA ILE A 258 3.00 -3.30 -7.77
C ILE A 258 4.00 -4.44 -7.76
N TYR A 259 3.68 -5.52 -8.46
CA TYR A 259 4.57 -6.66 -8.71
C TYR A 259 4.90 -6.73 -10.20
N CYS A 260 6.18 -6.67 -10.54
CA CYS A 260 6.67 -6.83 -11.90
C CYS A 260 7.65 -8.00 -11.99
N ASN A 261 7.46 -8.85 -13.00
CA ASN A 261 8.39 -9.94 -13.30
C ASN A 261 8.66 -10.00 -14.81
N ASN A 262 9.94 -9.87 -15.20
CA ASN A 262 10.48 -9.81 -16.57
C ASN A 262 10.44 -8.43 -17.27
N THR A 263 10.82 -8.43 -18.55
CA THR A 263 10.99 -7.24 -19.41
C THR A 263 9.65 -6.61 -19.74
N TYR A 264 9.38 -5.52 -19.05
CA TYR A 264 8.28 -4.60 -19.26
C TYR A 264 8.88 -3.22 -19.58
N SER A 265 8.14 -2.34 -20.26
CA SER A 265 8.70 -1.12 -20.86
C SER A 265 8.21 0.19 -20.25
N SER A 266 7.05 0.23 -19.58
CA SER A 266 6.48 1.50 -19.13
C SER A 266 6.99 1.88 -17.73
N PRO A 267 7.34 3.15 -17.47
CA PRO A 267 7.88 3.56 -16.17
C PRO A 267 6.79 3.63 -15.09
N ILE A 268 7.18 3.45 -13.82
CA ILE A 268 6.31 3.69 -12.67
C ILE A 268 6.50 5.14 -12.23
N ASN A 269 5.53 6.00 -12.58
CA ASN A 269 5.61 7.44 -12.39
C ASN A 269 4.34 8.05 -11.78
N ASN A 270 4.49 8.97 -10.83
CA ASN A 270 3.38 9.65 -10.11
C ASN A 270 2.42 8.71 -9.36
N TRP A 271 2.94 7.69 -8.69
CA TRP A 271 2.13 6.82 -7.83
C TRP A 271 2.26 7.21 -6.36
N GLU A 272 1.18 7.04 -5.60
CA GLU A 272 1.19 7.00 -4.15
C GLU A 272 0.90 5.57 -3.71
N ILE A 273 1.83 4.95 -2.96
CA ILE A 273 1.76 3.53 -2.60
C ILE A 273 1.93 3.38 -1.10
N MET A 274 0.89 2.85 -0.43
CA MET A 274 0.87 2.80 1.03
C MET A 274 0.18 1.60 1.64
N SER A 275 0.51 1.29 2.90
CA SER A 275 -0.11 0.20 3.66
C SER A 275 -0.03 -1.16 2.96
N CYS A 276 1.04 -1.39 2.18
CA CYS A 276 1.32 -2.66 1.54
C CYS A 276 2.42 -3.42 2.29
N ASN A 277 2.48 -4.75 2.12
CA ASN A 277 3.64 -5.50 2.59
C ASN A 277 4.92 -5.03 1.85
N THR A 278 4.86 -4.95 0.53
CA THR A 278 5.92 -4.32 -0.27
C THR A 278 5.27 -3.36 -1.26
N GLY A 279 5.71 -2.10 -1.28
CA GLY A 279 5.15 -1.10 -2.19
C GLY A 279 5.37 -1.47 -3.66
N ILE A 280 6.64 -1.61 -4.07
CA ILE A 280 7.03 -2.06 -5.42
C ILE A 280 7.96 -3.26 -5.30
N TYR A 281 7.64 -4.35 -5.99
CA TYR A 281 8.50 -5.53 -6.10
C TYR A 281 8.87 -5.79 -7.55
N PHE A 282 10.16 -5.67 -7.89
CA PHE A 282 10.68 -5.96 -9.23
C PHE A 282 11.56 -7.21 -9.22
N SER A 283 11.30 -8.11 -10.17
CA SER A 283 12.13 -9.28 -10.44
C SER A 283 12.52 -9.31 -11.92
N SER A 284 13.82 -9.19 -12.20
CA SER A 284 14.34 -9.10 -13.58
C SER A 284 13.69 -7.97 -14.39
N THR A 285 13.46 -6.81 -13.76
CA THR A 285 12.75 -5.66 -14.36
C THR A 285 13.58 -4.37 -14.20
N ASN A 286 13.73 -3.59 -15.28
CA ASN A 286 14.61 -2.41 -15.33
C ASN A 286 13.90 -1.10 -15.73
N VAL A 287 12.58 -1.00 -15.53
CA VAL A 287 11.85 0.24 -15.84
C VAL A 287 12.13 1.32 -14.81
N GLY A 288 12.07 2.60 -15.22
CA GLY A 288 12.29 3.73 -14.32
C GLY A 288 11.20 3.82 -13.23
N ILE A 289 11.61 4.24 -12.03
CA ILE A 289 10.73 4.53 -10.88
C ILE A 289 10.94 5.98 -10.51
N SER A 290 9.96 6.85 -10.79
CA SER A 290 10.13 8.29 -10.61
C SER A 290 8.95 9.01 -9.97
N ASN A 291 9.21 10.06 -9.19
CA ASN A 291 8.18 10.95 -8.64
C ASN A 291 7.04 10.23 -7.91
N ASN A 292 7.36 9.12 -7.23
CA ASN A 292 6.40 8.35 -6.44
C ASN A 292 6.47 8.74 -4.96
N TYR A 293 5.34 8.63 -4.26
CA TYR A 293 5.26 8.74 -2.81
C TYR A 293 4.97 7.36 -2.20
N ILE A 294 5.99 6.72 -1.65
CA ILE A 294 5.92 5.34 -1.16
C ILE A 294 6.08 5.35 0.36
N HIS A 295 5.01 5.10 1.10
CA HIS A 295 5.03 5.31 2.54
C HIS A 295 4.19 4.33 3.34
N ASN A 296 4.54 4.15 4.61
CA ASN A 296 3.80 3.28 5.54
C ASN A 296 3.59 1.85 5.00
N ASN A 297 4.58 1.32 4.27
CA ASN A 297 4.62 -0.09 3.87
C ASN A 297 5.54 -0.84 4.82
N TRP A 298 5.55 -2.17 4.76
CA TRP A 298 6.61 -2.92 5.43
C TRP A 298 7.95 -2.73 4.68
N MET A 299 7.97 -2.99 3.38
CA MET A 299 9.07 -2.59 2.48
C MET A 299 8.59 -1.56 1.46
N GLY A 300 9.40 -0.54 1.18
CA GLY A 300 9.10 0.46 0.14
C GLY A 300 9.27 -0.13 -1.26
N ILE A 301 10.52 -0.37 -1.66
CA ILE A 301 10.89 -0.96 -2.95
C ILE A 301 11.78 -2.18 -2.72
N ALA A 302 11.45 -3.31 -3.33
CA ALA A 302 12.25 -4.53 -3.32
C ALA A 302 12.68 -4.90 -4.75
N LEU A 303 13.98 -5.08 -4.96
CA LEU A 303 14.60 -5.33 -6.26
C LEU A 303 15.36 -6.65 -6.23
N TYR A 304 15.00 -7.54 -7.14
CA TYR A 304 15.68 -8.82 -7.35
C TYR A 304 16.13 -8.92 -8.81
N ASN A 305 17.44 -9.11 -9.02
CA ASN A 305 18.09 -9.07 -10.34
C ASN A 305 17.62 -7.88 -11.22
N SER A 306 17.41 -6.73 -10.61
CA SER A 306 16.74 -5.55 -11.19
C SER A 306 17.57 -4.30 -10.98
N SER A 307 17.70 -3.49 -12.02
CA SER A 307 18.55 -2.29 -12.12
C SER A 307 17.77 -1.06 -12.61
N PRO A 308 16.63 -0.70 -11.98
CA PRO A 308 15.88 0.48 -12.37
C PRO A 308 16.65 1.77 -12.05
N THR A 309 16.28 2.85 -12.73
CA THR A 309 16.66 4.22 -12.34
C THR A 309 15.59 4.79 -11.39
N LEU A 310 16.00 5.29 -10.22
CA LEU A 310 15.16 5.93 -9.22
C LEU A 310 15.42 7.43 -9.16
N THR A 311 14.39 8.26 -9.40
CA THR A 311 14.50 9.73 -9.31
C THR A 311 13.27 10.36 -8.66
N LEU A 312 13.45 11.43 -7.88
CA LEU A 312 12.36 12.25 -7.32
C LEU A 312 11.37 11.49 -6.43
N ASN A 313 11.69 10.28 -5.96
CA ASN A 313 10.79 9.51 -5.12
C ASN A 313 10.88 9.98 -3.66
N LYS A 314 9.75 9.96 -2.95
CA LYS A 314 9.68 10.17 -1.50
C LYS A 314 9.32 8.84 -0.83
N LEU A 315 10.26 8.28 -0.07
CA LEU A 315 10.09 7.03 0.67
C LEU A 315 10.15 7.28 2.18
N THR A 316 9.05 7.06 2.90
CA THR A 316 8.96 7.39 4.33
C THR A 316 8.06 6.50 5.14
N GLY A 317 8.34 6.31 6.43
CA GLY A 317 7.48 5.53 7.33
C GLY A 317 7.43 4.03 7.02
N ASN A 318 8.33 3.52 6.17
CA ASN A 318 8.37 2.08 5.90
C ASN A 318 9.05 1.36 7.09
N SER A 319 8.38 0.33 7.63
CA SER A 319 8.78 -0.31 8.90
C SER A 319 9.99 -1.25 8.76
N ASN A 320 10.39 -1.60 7.54
CA ASN A 320 11.62 -2.30 7.21
C ASN A 320 12.48 -1.45 6.24
N TYR A 321 12.73 -1.92 5.02
CA TYR A 321 13.58 -1.24 4.03
C TYR A 321 12.82 -0.18 3.23
N ALA A 322 13.41 0.99 3.04
CA ALA A 322 12.92 1.93 2.03
C ALA A 322 13.24 1.39 0.62
N VAL A 323 14.48 0.98 0.37
CA VAL A 323 14.87 0.25 -0.85
C VAL A 323 15.76 -0.93 -0.50
N SER A 324 15.35 -2.12 -0.93
CA SER A 324 16.13 -3.36 -0.86
C SER A 324 16.54 -3.83 -2.25
N SER A 325 17.82 -4.18 -2.39
CA SER A 325 18.41 -4.70 -3.62
C SER A 325 19.09 -6.03 -3.36
N SER A 326 18.84 -7.01 -4.21
CA SER A 326 19.37 -8.37 -4.07
C SER A 326 19.65 -9.02 -5.42
N GLY A 327 20.65 -9.91 -5.45
CA GLY A 327 21.05 -10.64 -6.66
C GLY A 327 22.17 -9.95 -7.44
N SER A 328 23.04 -10.75 -8.05
CA SER A 328 24.33 -10.32 -8.62
C SER A 328 24.22 -9.42 -9.85
N THR A 329 23.03 -9.29 -10.44
CA THR A 329 22.77 -8.40 -11.59
C THR A 329 21.97 -7.16 -11.21
N SER A 330 21.65 -6.96 -9.92
CA SER A 330 20.93 -5.78 -9.45
C SER A 330 21.89 -4.61 -9.25
N ILE A 331 21.76 -3.58 -10.09
CA ILE A 331 22.54 -2.34 -10.06
C ILE A 331 21.58 -1.13 -10.12
N PRO A 332 20.67 -0.94 -9.14
CA PRO A 332 19.74 0.18 -9.18
C PRO A 332 20.47 1.52 -9.06
N LYS A 333 20.03 2.50 -9.85
CA LYS A 333 20.69 3.81 -9.95
C LYS A 333 19.80 4.91 -9.40
N PHE A 334 20.23 5.62 -8.36
CA PHE A 334 19.48 6.71 -7.73
C PHE A 334 19.87 8.04 -8.37
N GLY A 335 19.48 8.19 -9.63
CA GLY A 335 19.89 9.25 -10.55
C GLY A 335 20.60 8.68 -11.78
N VAL A 336 20.62 9.44 -12.87
CA VAL A 336 21.38 9.15 -14.10
C VAL A 336 21.95 10.46 -14.69
N ASN A 337 23.26 10.52 -14.95
CA ASN A 337 23.92 11.66 -15.61
C ASN A 337 23.63 13.02 -14.92
N TRP A 338 23.05 13.97 -15.66
CA TRP A 338 22.62 15.30 -15.19
C TRP A 338 21.31 15.27 -14.41
N SER A 339 20.55 14.18 -14.51
CA SER A 339 19.32 13.98 -13.75
C SER A 339 19.69 13.44 -12.37
N GLN A 340 20.00 14.39 -11.49
CA GLN A 340 20.18 14.17 -10.05
C GLN A 340 19.07 13.27 -9.49
N GLY A 341 19.42 12.36 -8.58
CA GLY A 341 18.49 11.43 -7.96
C GLY A 341 17.34 12.15 -7.27
N LYS A 342 17.64 13.11 -6.38
CA LYS A 342 16.64 13.89 -5.62
C LYS A 342 15.59 13.01 -4.93
N ASN A 343 15.94 11.77 -4.61
CA ASN A 343 15.09 10.89 -3.82
C ASN A 343 15.17 11.32 -2.35
N LYS A 344 14.03 11.39 -1.66
CA LYS A 344 13.93 11.67 -0.23
C LYS A 344 13.59 10.38 0.51
N ILE A 345 14.55 9.82 1.22
CA ILE A 345 14.47 8.54 1.93
C ILE A 345 14.61 8.82 3.42
N THR A 346 13.50 9.06 4.10
CA THR A 346 13.50 9.53 5.50
C THR A 346 12.48 8.81 6.37
N GLY A 347 12.70 8.67 7.68
CA GLY A 347 11.67 8.11 8.57
C GLY A 347 11.40 6.61 8.35
N ASN A 348 12.35 5.87 7.79
CA ASN A 348 12.23 4.41 7.58
C ASN A 348 13.06 3.66 8.64
N SER A 349 12.84 2.35 8.81
CA SER A 349 13.71 1.53 9.67
C SER A 349 15.10 1.37 9.07
N VAL A 350 15.19 1.02 7.78
CA VAL A 350 16.42 0.99 6.99
C VAL A 350 16.25 1.78 5.70
N GLY A 351 17.26 2.54 5.30
CA GLY A 351 17.24 3.37 4.08
C GLY A 351 17.44 2.55 2.82
N VAL A 352 18.69 2.37 2.39
CA VAL A 352 19.02 1.54 1.22
C VAL A 352 19.88 0.36 1.63
N CYS A 353 19.51 -0.84 1.19
CA CYS A 353 20.27 -2.05 1.48
C CYS A 353 20.68 -2.84 0.24
N ALA A 354 21.80 -3.55 0.36
CA ALA A 354 22.37 -4.40 -0.67
C ALA A 354 22.65 -5.81 -0.12
N PHE A 355 22.06 -6.80 -0.79
CA PHE A 355 22.20 -8.22 -0.53
C PHE A 355 22.80 -8.93 -1.75
N SER A 356 23.37 -10.11 -1.54
CA SER A 356 23.75 -11.14 -2.51
C SER A 356 24.45 -10.60 -3.76
N ASN A 357 25.56 -9.87 -3.58
CA ASN A 357 26.38 -9.25 -4.64
C ASN A 357 25.68 -8.12 -5.44
N SER A 358 24.58 -7.56 -4.93
CA SER A 358 23.96 -6.40 -5.60
C SER A 358 24.75 -5.11 -5.40
N LEU A 359 24.55 -4.17 -6.33
CA LEU A 359 25.31 -2.93 -6.47
C LEU A 359 24.43 -1.66 -6.55
N PRO A 360 23.73 -1.23 -5.47
CA PRO A 360 23.05 0.06 -5.48
C PRO A 360 24.01 1.24 -5.70
N MET A 361 23.69 2.06 -6.71
CA MET A 361 24.46 3.25 -7.11
C MET A 361 23.70 4.53 -6.78
N LEU A 362 24.02 5.13 -5.65
CA LEU A 362 23.58 6.45 -5.19
C LEU A 362 24.66 7.53 -5.44
N GLY A 363 25.66 7.33 -6.29
CA GLY A 363 26.72 8.32 -6.58
C GLY A 363 27.98 7.75 -7.26
N ASN A 364 28.85 8.60 -7.81
CA ASN A 364 30.00 8.29 -8.71
C ASN A 364 31.12 7.39 -8.11
N ASN A 365 32.13 6.83 -8.84
CA ASN A 365 32.93 7.29 -10.00
C ASN A 365 32.91 6.42 -11.31
N SER A 366 31.79 6.48 -12.06
CA SER A 366 31.60 6.50 -13.54
C SER A 366 31.65 5.19 -14.36
N PRO A 367 30.78 4.99 -15.39
CA PRO A 367 30.02 5.99 -16.15
C PRO A 367 28.48 5.88 -16.02
N LEU A 368 27.81 7.03 -15.84
CA LEU A 368 26.34 7.30 -15.90
C LEU A 368 25.53 7.34 -14.56
N ASP A 369 26.23 7.70 -13.48
CA ASP A 369 25.92 8.65 -12.38
C ASP A 369 24.54 8.78 -11.68
N GLY A 370 24.49 8.43 -10.38
CA GLY A 370 23.45 8.82 -9.40
C GLY A 370 23.92 9.91 -8.41
N GLY A 371 23.19 10.09 -7.29
CA GLY A 371 23.55 11.04 -6.22
C GLY A 371 22.57 12.19 -6.06
N TYR A 372 22.87 13.11 -5.16
CA TYR A 372 21.98 14.19 -4.73
C TYR A 372 20.65 13.68 -4.17
N ASN A 373 20.72 12.62 -3.37
CA ASN A 373 19.59 12.11 -2.61
C ASN A 373 19.68 12.58 -1.15
N THR A 374 18.55 12.53 -0.46
CA THR A 374 18.45 12.84 0.96
C THR A 374 18.07 11.58 1.71
N LEU A 375 18.97 11.13 2.57
CA LEU A 375 18.77 10.03 3.50
C LEU A 375 18.82 10.63 4.90
N GLY A 376 17.94 10.26 5.82
CA GLY A 376 17.95 10.87 7.17
C GLY A 376 16.76 10.47 8.03
N ASP A 377 16.80 10.75 9.33
CA ASP A 377 15.72 10.36 10.27
C ASP A 377 15.37 8.86 10.22
N ILE A 378 16.38 8.00 10.04
CA ILE A 378 16.22 6.55 9.95
C ILE A 378 16.50 5.88 11.29
N THR A 379 15.66 4.90 11.67
CA THR A 379 15.69 4.28 13.00
C THR A 379 16.88 3.35 13.19
N ASN A 380 17.16 2.45 12.24
CA ASN A 380 18.21 1.44 12.38
C ASN A 380 19.44 1.74 11.52
N TYR A 381 19.31 1.75 10.20
CA TYR A 381 20.46 1.91 9.29
C TYR A 381 20.16 2.77 8.07
N ASN A 382 20.90 3.87 7.86
CA ASN A 382 20.76 4.68 6.65
C ASN A 382 21.15 3.88 5.40
N ILE A 383 22.24 3.12 5.50
CA ILE A 383 22.70 2.17 4.48
C ILE A 383 23.12 0.86 5.15
N TYR A 384 22.74 -0.26 4.53
CA TYR A 384 22.96 -1.61 5.05
C TYR A 384 23.49 -2.54 3.96
N ALA A 385 24.75 -2.97 4.02
CA ALA A 385 25.36 -3.83 3.00
C ALA A 385 25.80 -5.18 3.59
N ILE A 386 25.32 -6.29 3.03
CA ILE A 386 25.69 -7.62 3.48
C ILE A 386 25.88 -8.60 2.31
N THR A 387 26.47 -9.78 2.54
CA THR A 387 26.57 -10.89 1.55
C THR A 387 27.17 -10.47 0.19
N ASN A 388 28.35 -9.89 0.24
CA ASN A 388 29.09 -9.21 -0.83
C ASN A 388 28.34 -8.03 -1.50
N GLY A 389 27.31 -7.47 -0.85
CA GLY A 389 26.65 -6.26 -1.33
C GLY A 389 27.60 -5.06 -1.36
N LEU A 390 27.54 -4.28 -2.43
CA LEU A 390 28.38 -3.10 -2.64
C LEU A 390 27.50 -1.87 -2.86
N ILE A 391 27.68 -0.81 -2.08
CA ILE A 391 26.87 0.41 -2.20
C ILE A 391 27.78 1.61 -2.41
N PHE A 392 27.59 2.29 -3.55
CA PHE A 392 28.19 3.59 -3.81
C PHE A 392 27.18 4.67 -3.48
N ALA A 393 27.42 5.48 -2.45
CA ALA A 393 26.55 6.53 -1.95
C ALA A 393 27.25 7.87 -1.80
N VAL A 394 28.01 8.21 -2.83
CA VAL A 394 28.70 9.49 -2.98
C VAL A 394 27.72 10.62 -3.31
N ASN A 395 28.01 11.84 -2.87
CA ASN A 395 27.23 13.06 -3.13
C ASN A 395 25.77 12.98 -2.65
N ASN A 396 25.51 12.37 -1.49
CA ASN A 396 24.18 12.39 -0.85
C ASN A 396 24.17 13.22 0.43
N TYR A 397 23.00 13.72 0.83
CA TYR A 397 22.78 14.37 2.11
C TYR A 397 22.25 13.35 3.13
N TRP A 398 22.73 13.41 4.37
CA TRP A 398 22.48 12.39 5.40
C TRP A 398 21.57 12.85 6.55
N GLY A 399 20.97 14.04 6.45
CA GLY A 399 20.18 14.65 7.53
C GLY A 399 21.01 15.10 8.73
N TYR A 400 22.29 14.75 8.75
CA TYR A 400 23.27 15.02 9.79
C TYR A 400 24.60 15.45 9.14
N PRO A 401 25.53 16.03 9.91
CA PRO A 401 26.84 16.43 9.38
C PRO A 401 27.64 15.28 8.75
N THR A 402 27.36 14.02 9.12
CA THR A 402 28.03 12.82 8.60
C THR A 402 27.02 11.68 8.32
N PRO A 403 27.33 10.75 7.39
CA PRO A 403 26.56 9.51 7.25
C PRO A 403 26.60 8.72 8.57
N ARG A 404 25.49 8.68 9.31
CA ARG A 404 25.36 7.87 10.53
C ARG A 404 24.71 6.51 10.24
N LYS A 405 24.86 5.55 11.16
CA LYS A 405 24.15 4.27 11.13
C LYS A 405 24.34 3.50 9.81
N THR A 406 25.58 3.28 9.40
CA THR A 406 25.88 2.33 8.31
C THR A 406 26.26 0.98 8.90
N TRP A 407 25.79 -0.08 8.27
CA TRP A 407 26.14 -1.44 8.66
C TRP A 407 26.77 -2.19 7.49
N ILE A 408 27.82 -2.95 7.78
CA ILE A 408 28.53 -3.77 6.81
C ILE A 408 28.78 -5.15 7.41
N SER A 409 28.28 -6.20 6.76
CA SER A 409 28.63 -7.59 7.09
C SER A 409 28.94 -8.35 5.82
N ASN A 410 30.24 -8.47 5.51
CA ASN A 410 30.72 -8.97 4.22
C ASN A 410 30.21 -8.12 3.05
N GLY A 411 30.59 -6.86 2.97
CA GLY A 411 30.13 -5.94 1.94
C GLY A 411 31.01 -4.70 1.88
N VAL A 412 30.66 -3.74 1.03
CA VAL A 412 31.40 -2.49 0.88
C VAL A 412 30.41 -1.33 0.77
N ILE A 413 30.67 -0.25 1.52
CA ILE A 413 29.92 1.00 1.42
C ILE A 413 30.90 2.13 1.17
N ILE A 414 30.59 3.00 0.21
CA ILE A 414 31.37 4.19 -0.11
C ILE A 414 30.46 5.41 -0.04
N THR A 415 30.67 6.29 0.94
CA THR A 415 29.76 7.43 1.22
C THR A 415 30.40 8.80 1.05
N SER A 416 31.70 8.88 0.76
CA SER A 416 32.44 10.13 0.59
C SER A 416 32.79 10.41 -0.88
N PRO A 417 32.76 11.68 -1.33
CA PRO A 417 32.23 12.87 -0.64
C PRO A 417 30.72 12.80 -0.40
N TYR A 418 30.18 13.59 0.53
CA TYR A 418 28.74 13.76 0.77
C TYR A 418 28.34 15.24 0.69
N LEU A 419 27.04 15.52 0.60
CA LEU A 419 26.53 16.89 0.47
C LEU A 419 26.40 17.57 1.82
N SER A 420 26.77 18.85 1.86
CA SER A 420 26.55 19.71 3.04
C SER A 420 25.15 20.34 3.10
N TYR A 421 24.34 20.19 2.05
CA TYR A 421 22.99 20.74 1.95
C TYR A 421 22.01 19.66 1.53
N ASP A 422 20.74 19.81 1.92
CA ASP A 422 19.68 18.92 1.47
C ASP A 422 19.28 19.26 0.01
N PRO A 423 19.54 18.37 -0.97
CA PRO A 423 19.13 18.56 -2.37
C PRO A 423 17.60 18.50 -2.58
N THR A 424 16.82 18.14 -1.56
CA THR A 424 15.36 18.03 -1.55
C THR A 424 14.64 19.13 -0.74
N GLY A 425 15.37 20.02 -0.02
CA GLY A 425 14.82 21.27 0.52
C GLY A 425 14.82 21.54 2.04
N LEU A 426 15.59 20.85 2.91
CA LEU A 426 15.76 21.20 4.34
C LEU A 426 16.98 22.13 4.63
N SER A 427 16.87 22.99 5.65
CA SER A 427 17.95 23.90 6.11
C SER A 427 18.96 23.25 7.09
N LYS A 428 20.24 23.67 7.01
CA LYS A 428 21.46 23.10 7.62
C LYS A 428 21.54 23.03 9.16
N ALA A 429 22.36 22.08 9.65
CA ALA A 429 23.11 22.13 10.92
C ALA A 429 24.63 22.33 10.68
N VAL A 430 25.38 22.78 11.70
CA VAL A 430 26.77 23.30 11.63
C VAL A 430 27.86 22.19 11.62
N PRO A 431 28.99 22.33 10.89
CA PRO A 431 30.09 21.34 10.85
C PRO A 431 30.96 21.24 12.13
N THR A 432 31.72 20.14 12.31
CA THR A 432 32.53 19.83 13.51
C THR A 432 33.93 19.25 13.18
N ALA A 433 34.77 19.01 14.21
CA ALA A 433 36.16 18.55 14.11
C ALA A 433 36.42 17.19 13.40
N GLU A 434 35.37 16.44 13.03
CA GLU A 434 35.45 15.18 12.26
C GLU A 434 35.89 15.38 10.79
N ASP A 435 35.85 16.62 10.30
CA ASP A 435 36.17 17.01 8.92
C ASP A 435 37.63 16.70 8.51
N ALA A 436 38.57 16.68 9.46
CA ALA A 436 39.99 16.41 9.18
C ALA A 436 40.28 14.91 8.93
N VAL A 437 39.62 14.02 9.66
CA VAL A 437 39.77 12.55 9.50
C VAL A 437 39.12 12.10 8.19
N LEU A 438 38.04 12.76 7.80
CA LEU A 438 37.34 12.51 6.54
C LEU A 438 38.17 12.93 5.30
N ALA A 439 38.99 13.96 5.42
CA ALA A 439 39.94 14.35 4.37
C ALA A 439 41.01 13.28 4.14
N LEU A 440 41.48 12.62 5.20
CA LEU A 440 42.39 11.47 5.10
C LEU A 440 41.70 10.29 4.40
N LEU A 441 40.47 9.95 4.79
CA LEU A 441 39.69 8.88 4.14
C LEU A 441 39.52 9.13 2.64
N THR A 442 39.18 10.36 2.27
CA THR A 442 39.02 10.79 0.87
C THR A 442 40.34 10.67 0.10
N LYS A 443 41.47 11.02 0.73
CA LYS A 443 42.81 10.82 0.14
C LYS A 443 43.11 9.34 -0.09
N ALA A 444 42.76 8.45 0.85
CA ALA A 444 42.94 7.00 0.70
C ALA A 444 42.12 6.46 -0.49
N MET A 445 40.87 6.88 -0.64
CA MET A 445 40.02 6.49 -1.77
C MET A 445 40.59 6.92 -3.12
N ASN A 446 41.04 8.17 -3.25
CA ASN A 446 41.67 8.66 -4.47
C ASN A 446 42.95 7.87 -4.83
N LEU A 447 43.72 7.44 -3.81
CA LEU A 447 44.91 6.62 -4.03
C LEU A 447 44.55 5.20 -4.50
N ILE A 448 43.43 4.63 -4.04
CA ILE A 448 42.90 3.35 -4.54
C ILE A 448 42.51 3.47 -6.02
N GLU A 449 41.79 4.54 -6.39
CA GLU A 449 41.44 4.82 -7.80
C GLU A 449 42.69 4.95 -8.69
N GLN A 450 43.76 5.54 -8.16
CA GLN A 450 45.06 5.66 -8.82
C GLN A 450 45.89 4.36 -8.79
N LYS A 451 45.34 3.25 -8.27
CA LYS A 451 46.03 1.97 -8.05
C LYS A 451 47.27 2.05 -7.16
N ASN A 452 47.39 3.12 -6.35
CA ASN A 452 48.45 3.29 -5.38
C ASN A 452 48.04 2.67 -4.03
N PHE A 453 47.99 1.34 -4.01
CA PHE A 453 47.42 0.58 -2.92
C PHE A 453 48.24 0.66 -1.61
N ALA A 454 49.57 0.74 -1.72
CA ALA A 454 50.45 0.83 -0.54
C ALA A 454 50.19 2.12 0.25
N ALA A 455 50.13 3.28 -0.43
CA ALA A 455 49.87 4.56 0.20
C ALA A 455 48.43 4.67 0.75
N ALA A 456 47.45 4.10 0.02
CA ALA A 456 46.08 4.02 0.51
C ALA A 456 45.97 3.18 1.79
N ARG A 457 46.70 2.06 1.86
CA ARG A 457 46.73 1.14 3.01
C ARG A 457 47.30 1.81 4.26
N GLU A 458 48.39 2.55 4.14
CA GLU A 458 48.97 3.30 5.27
C GLU A 458 47.96 4.29 5.86
N ILE A 459 47.27 5.05 5.01
CA ILE A 459 46.25 6.00 5.47
C ILE A 459 45.07 5.27 6.12
N CYS A 460 44.61 4.16 5.54
CA CYS A 460 43.51 3.40 6.15
C CYS A 460 43.91 2.82 7.51
N LEU A 461 45.13 2.28 7.65
CA LEU A 461 45.65 1.79 8.93
C LEU A 461 45.81 2.92 9.96
N ASP A 462 46.26 4.10 9.54
CA ASP A 462 46.35 5.29 10.39
C ASP A 462 44.96 5.69 10.93
N ILE A 463 43.95 5.76 10.05
CA ILE A 463 42.57 6.09 10.43
C ILE A 463 42.03 5.06 11.43
N VAL A 464 42.19 3.76 11.15
CA VAL A 464 41.69 2.67 11.99
C VAL A 464 42.37 2.65 13.37
N ASN A 465 43.68 2.91 13.42
CA ASN A 465 44.45 2.84 14.66
C ASN A 465 44.27 4.07 15.56
N ASN A 466 44.22 5.26 14.97
CA ASN A 466 44.27 6.52 15.71
C ASN A 466 42.88 7.17 15.88
N TYR A 467 41.89 6.75 15.10
CA TYR A 467 40.53 7.31 15.12
C TYR A 467 39.49 6.19 15.24
N SER A 468 39.77 5.17 16.05
CA SER A 468 38.95 3.95 16.18
C SER A 468 37.47 4.16 16.57
N ASP A 469 37.13 5.32 17.14
CA ASP A 469 35.74 5.70 17.49
C ASP A 469 35.08 6.60 16.41
N SER A 470 35.82 6.98 15.37
CA SER A 470 35.31 7.79 14.25
C SER A 470 34.60 6.95 13.20
N TYR A 471 33.63 7.56 12.50
CA TYR A 471 32.95 6.90 11.39
C TYR A 471 33.91 6.53 10.26
N ALA A 472 34.90 7.38 10.00
CA ALA A 472 35.92 7.16 8.98
C ALA A 472 36.73 5.87 9.21
N ALA A 473 36.85 5.40 10.45
CA ALA A 473 37.56 4.16 10.75
C ALA A 473 36.85 2.90 10.24
N PHE A 474 35.52 2.85 10.26
CA PHE A 474 34.77 1.72 9.68
C PHE A 474 34.90 1.67 8.16
N ASN A 475 34.84 2.82 7.50
CA ASN A 475 35.06 2.92 6.05
C ASN A 475 36.51 2.61 5.68
N ALA A 476 37.49 3.13 6.43
CA ALA A 476 38.89 2.80 6.24
C ALA A 476 39.15 1.30 6.43
N LEU A 477 38.51 0.66 7.41
CA LEU A 477 38.58 -0.78 7.64
C LEU A 477 38.00 -1.57 6.46
N SER A 478 36.89 -1.13 5.86
CA SER A 478 36.34 -1.74 4.65
C SER A 478 37.24 -1.52 3.43
N LEU A 479 37.76 -0.29 3.23
CA LEU A 479 38.65 0.06 2.12
C LEU A 479 39.97 -0.71 2.15
N LEU A 480 40.46 -1.11 3.33
CA LEU A 480 41.64 -1.98 3.43
C LEU A 480 41.47 -3.19 2.50
N THR A 481 40.29 -3.84 2.46
CA THR A 481 40.00 -4.99 1.57
C THR A 481 40.28 -4.73 0.08
N GLN A 482 40.18 -3.48 -0.36
CA GLN A 482 40.38 -3.06 -1.75
C GLN A 482 41.82 -2.62 -2.04
N THR A 483 42.66 -2.43 -1.02
CA THR A 483 44.06 -2.04 -1.16
C THR A 483 45.00 -3.23 -1.39
N PHE A 484 44.52 -4.40 -1.82
CA PHE A 484 45.31 -5.64 -1.82
C PHE A 484 45.56 -6.22 -3.21
N ASP A 485 46.79 -6.71 -3.42
CA ASP A 485 47.17 -7.61 -4.50
C ASP A 485 47.09 -9.08 -4.02
N LEU A 486 46.87 -10.03 -4.93
CA LEU A 486 46.69 -11.47 -4.65
C LEU A 486 47.88 -12.09 -3.91
N ASN A 487 49.06 -11.47 -3.99
CA ASN A 487 50.31 -11.96 -3.41
C ASN A 487 50.50 -11.61 -1.91
N GLU A 488 49.64 -10.79 -1.30
CA GLU A 488 49.82 -10.26 0.08
C GLU A 488 48.76 -10.76 1.08
N LYS A 489 48.01 -11.82 0.73
CA LYS A 489 46.85 -12.31 1.47
C LYS A 489 47.13 -12.64 2.95
N GLU A 490 48.29 -13.21 3.26
CA GLU A 490 48.65 -13.64 4.62
C GLU A 490 49.00 -12.46 5.55
N THR A 491 49.70 -11.45 5.04
CA THR A 491 49.99 -10.20 5.78
C THR A 491 48.70 -9.46 6.12
N THR A 492 47.73 -9.48 5.22
CA THR A 492 46.41 -8.88 5.43
C THR A 492 45.60 -9.60 6.51
N LYS A 493 45.55 -10.94 6.47
CA LYS A 493 44.91 -11.73 7.53
C LYS A 493 45.54 -11.42 8.89
N LEU A 494 46.87 -11.25 8.94
CA LEU A 494 47.58 -10.87 10.17
C LEU A 494 47.18 -9.48 10.68
N ASN A 495 46.96 -8.50 9.80
CA ASN A 495 46.52 -7.15 10.18
C ASN A 495 45.11 -7.15 10.77
N TYR A 496 44.14 -7.81 10.12
CA TYR A 496 42.78 -7.94 10.66
C TYR A 496 42.75 -8.75 11.96
N LYS A 497 43.56 -9.82 12.05
CA LYS A 497 43.72 -10.59 13.29
C LYS A 497 44.30 -9.73 14.42
N THR A 498 45.26 -8.86 14.11
CA THR A 498 45.84 -7.92 15.08
C THR A 498 44.79 -6.91 15.55
N LEU A 499 43.98 -6.36 14.65
CA LEU A 499 42.87 -5.44 14.98
C LEU A 499 41.78 -6.14 15.79
N PHE A 500 41.36 -7.34 15.39
CA PHE A 500 40.38 -8.15 16.12
C PHE A 500 40.85 -8.45 17.54
N ASN A 501 42.15 -8.68 17.75
CA ASN A 501 42.73 -8.97 19.06
C ASN A 501 42.83 -7.76 20.00
N LYS A 502 42.60 -6.53 19.53
CA LYS A 502 42.55 -5.33 20.38
C LYS A 502 41.30 -5.31 21.28
N ASP A 503 41.15 -4.22 22.03
CA ASP A 503 40.07 -3.95 22.99
C ASP A 503 38.67 -4.23 22.43
N LYS A 504 37.69 -4.46 23.30
CA LYS A 504 36.28 -4.68 22.91
C LYS A 504 35.66 -3.39 22.37
N LYS A 505 35.88 -3.12 21.08
CA LYS A 505 35.22 -2.06 20.31
C LYS A 505 34.49 -2.66 19.11
N LYS A 506 33.38 -2.03 18.71
CA LYS A 506 32.59 -2.41 17.53
C LYS A 506 33.45 -2.55 16.26
N LEU A 507 34.39 -1.63 16.05
CA LEU A 507 35.34 -1.68 14.94
C LEU A 507 36.20 -2.96 14.90
N ASN A 508 36.64 -3.43 16.07
CA ASN A 508 37.47 -4.64 16.19
C ASN A 508 36.65 -5.91 15.98
N ALA A 509 35.38 -5.93 16.38
CA ALA A 509 34.45 -7.02 16.04
C ALA A 509 34.21 -7.12 14.53
N VAL A 510 33.99 -5.98 13.87
CA VAL A 510 33.87 -5.90 12.40
C VAL A 510 35.15 -6.40 11.72
N ALA A 511 36.34 -6.09 12.26
CA ALA A 511 37.61 -6.64 11.76
C ALA A 511 37.66 -8.18 11.86
N GLY A 512 37.10 -8.77 12.90
CA GLY A 512 36.97 -10.22 13.06
C GLY A 512 36.00 -10.86 12.05
N LEU A 513 34.87 -10.21 11.77
CA LEU A 513 33.93 -10.68 10.74
C LEU A 513 34.54 -10.57 9.33
N ILE A 514 35.28 -9.50 9.04
CA ILE A 514 36.03 -9.36 7.78
C ILE A 514 37.12 -10.43 7.68
N LEU A 515 37.83 -10.72 8.77
CA LEU A 515 38.82 -11.80 8.81
C LEU A 515 38.19 -13.15 8.47
N ALA A 516 37.00 -13.44 9.00
CA ALA A 516 36.27 -14.67 8.71
C ALA A 516 35.96 -14.82 7.21
N GLU A 517 35.64 -13.72 6.52
CA GLU A 517 35.40 -13.71 5.08
C GLU A 517 36.66 -13.95 4.25
N LEU A 518 37.81 -13.45 4.71
CA LEU A 518 39.10 -13.64 4.05
C LEU A 518 39.65 -15.06 4.22
N ASP A 519 39.26 -15.75 5.29
CA ASP A 519 39.68 -17.12 5.61
C ASP A 519 38.55 -18.13 5.46
N LYS A 520 38.11 -18.34 4.21
CA LYS A 520 36.97 -19.21 3.86
C LYS A 520 37.04 -20.61 4.49
N GLU A 521 38.23 -21.18 4.68
CA GLU A 521 38.42 -22.51 5.29
C GLU A 521 38.06 -22.55 6.78
N ASN A 522 38.22 -21.45 7.51
CA ASN A 522 37.94 -21.35 8.95
C ASN A 522 36.83 -20.35 9.28
N LYS A 523 36.04 -19.93 8.28
CA LYS A 523 35.07 -18.84 8.38
C LYS A 523 34.10 -19.00 9.56
N LEU A 524 33.50 -20.18 9.73
CA LEU A 524 32.59 -20.45 10.86
C LEU A 524 33.28 -20.28 12.21
N LYS A 525 34.48 -20.84 12.35
CA LYS A 525 35.27 -20.75 13.59
C LYS A 525 35.60 -19.30 13.93
N ALA A 526 35.97 -18.51 12.94
CA ALA A 526 36.24 -17.09 13.13
C ALA A 526 34.98 -16.30 13.53
N ILE A 527 33.81 -16.60 12.93
CA ILE A 527 32.53 -16.01 13.36
C ILE A 527 32.21 -16.39 14.81
N GLU A 528 32.42 -17.65 15.20
CA GLU A 528 32.18 -18.11 16.57
C GLU A 528 33.15 -17.48 17.59
N GLU A 529 34.39 -17.19 17.20
CA GLU A 529 35.33 -16.42 18.02
C GLU A 529 34.83 -14.98 18.23
N VAL A 530 34.24 -14.34 17.22
CA VAL A 530 33.59 -13.02 17.35
C VAL A 530 32.40 -13.10 18.30
N ILE A 531 31.48 -14.05 18.11
CA ILE A 531 30.31 -14.25 18.98
C ILE A 531 30.75 -14.44 20.43
N SER A 532 31.73 -15.32 20.68
CA SER A 532 32.25 -15.59 22.02
C SER A 532 32.87 -14.35 22.68
N LYS A 533 33.67 -13.58 21.93
CA LYS A 533 34.34 -12.38 22.44
C LYS A 533 33.36 -11.24 22.73
N PHE A 534 32.29 -11.12 21.94
CA PHE A 534 31.35 -9.99 21.95
C PHE A 534 29.91 -10.35 22.38
N LYS A 535 29.72 -11.48 23.09
CA LYS A 535 28.41 -11.99 23.54
C LYS A 535 27.53 -11.02 24.36
N ASP A 536 28.11 -9.98 24.97
CA ASP A 536 27.41 -9.02 25.84
C ASP A 536 27.32 -7.62 25.17
N ASP A 537 27.64 -7.52 23.88
CA ASP A 537 27.68 -6.27 23.11
C ASP A 537 26.62 -6.26 22.00
N THR A 538 26.19 -5.07 21.60
CA THR A 538 25.26 -4.82 20.49
C THR A 538 25.68 -5.49 19.17
N ILE A 539 26.97 -5.74 18.95
CA ILE A 539 27.47 -6.43 17.74
C ILE A 539 27.12 -7.93 17.69
N LEU A 540 26.58 -8.50 18.77
CA LEU A 540 26.19 -9.91 18.81
C LEU A 540 25.12 -10.23 17.75
N GLU A 541 24.15 -9.33 17.55
CA GLU A 541 23.09 -9.50 16.54
C GLU A 541 23.71 -9.74 15.16
N ASP A 542 24.69 -8.92 14.80
CA ASP A 542 25.27 -8.98 13.48
C ASP A 542 26.24 -10.16 13.28
N ALA A 543 26.90 -10.60 14.36
CA ALA A 543 27.73 -11.80 14.33
C ALA A 543 26.87 -13.07 14.19
N LEU A 544 25.71 -13.12 14.87
CA LEU A 544 24.73 -14.19 14.68
C LEU A 544 24.15 -14.16 13.26
N PHE A 545 23.85 -12.98 12.74
CA PHE A 545 23.35 -12.86 11.37
C PHE A 545 24.42 -13.25 10.32
N ALA A 546 25.69 -12.92 10.55
CA ALA A 546 26.79 -13.43 9.73
C ALA A 546 26.87 -14.97 9.77
N LYS A 547 26.66 -15.58 10.94
CA LYS A 547 26.57 -17.04 11.11
C LYS A 547 25.38 -17.64 10.36
N PHE A 548 24.23 -16.96 10.38
CA PHE A 548 23.05 -17.34 9.61
C PHE A 548 23.37 -17.39 8.11
N LEU A 549 23.98 -16.32 7.58
CA LEU A 549 24.32 -16.20 6.16
C LEU A 549 25.35 -17.23 5.71
N TYR A 550 26.32 -17.57 6.57
CA TYR A 550 27.27 -18.65 6.31
C TYR A 550 26.55 -19.99 6.09
N TYR A 551 25.65 -20.38 6.99
CA TYR A 551 24.88 -21.61 6.81
C TYR A 551 23.95 -21.55 5.60
N TYR A 552 23.26 -20.43 5.41
CA TYR A 552 22.25 -20.29 4.36
C TYR A 552 22.86 -20.21 2.95
N ASN A 553 23.88 -19.38 2.74
CA ASN A 553 24.46 -19.11 1.42
C ASN A 553 25.68 -20.00 1.11
N ASP A 554 26.64 -20.07 2.04
CA ASP A 554 27.94 -20.70 1.74
C ASP A 554 27.86 -22.22 1.81
N ILE A 555 27.18 -22.74 2.83
CA ILE A 555 27.05 -24.19 3.07
C ILE A 555 25.69 -24.74 2.59
N GLN A 556 24.72 -23.85 2.37
CA GLN A 556 23.33 -24.21 2.01
C GLN A 556 22.65 -25.16 3.01
N ASP A 557 23.07 -25.10 4.27
CA ASP A 557 22.49 -25.85 5.39
C ASP A 557 21.34 -25.06 6.02
N LYS A 558 20.14 -25.32 5.50
CA LYS A 558 18.91 -24.67 5.97
C LYS A 558 18.55 -25.03 7.40
N VAL A 559 19.00 -26.18 7.92
CA VAL A 559 18.67 -26.61 9.29
C VAL A 559 19.46 -25.77 10.29
N ASN A 560 20.75 -25.62 10.08
CA ASN A 560 21.56 -24.77 10.95
C ASN A 560 21.25 -23.28 10.75
N ALA A 561 20.95 -22.83 9.53
CA ALA A 561 20.44 -21.48 9.29
C ALA A 561 19.14 -21.23 10.08
N ARG A 562 18.21 -22.19 10.10
CA ARG A 562 16.99 -22.13 10.92
C ARG A 562 17.31 -22.00 12.41
N LEU A 563 18.23 -22.79 12.94
CA LEU A 563 18.60 -22.70 14.36
C LEU A 563 19.13 -21.30 14.72
N VAL A 564 19.95 -20.71 13.86
CA VAL A 564 20.45 -19.35 14.06
C VAL A 564 19.31 -18.31 13.95
N SER A 565 18.33 -18.49 13.05
CA SER A 565 17.16 -17.59 12.99
C SER A 565 16.35 -17.60 14.30
N VAL A 566 16.17 -18.78 14.91
CA VAL A 566 15.48 -18.92 16.20
C VAL A 566 16.27 -18.26 17.33
N GLU A 567 17.61 -18.33 17.27
CA GLU A 567 18.48 -17.64 18.22
C GLU A 567 18.40 -16.12 18.06
N LEU A 568 18.37 -15.61 16.82
CA LEU A 568 18.13 -14.19 16.51
C LEU A 568 16.77 -13.73 17.04
N ASP A 569 15.70 -14.49 16.83
CA ASP A 569 14.37 -14.17 17.37
C ASP A 569 14.37 -14.08 18.90
N LYS A 570 15.08 -15.00 19.55
CA LYS A 570 15.11 -15.09 21.01
C LYS A 570 15.86 -13.90 21.63
N LEU A 571 16.97 -13.51 21.02
CA LEU A 571 17.85 -12.47 21.56
C LEU A 571 17.50 -11.07 21.05
N PHE A 572 16.97 -10.98 19.83
CA PHE A 572 16.68 -9.76 19.09
C PHE A 572 15.31 -9.88 18.39
N PRO A 573 14.21 -10.04 19.14
CA PRO A 573 12.88 -10.22 18.57
C PRO A 573 12.49 -9.03 17.70
N ASN A 574 11.96 -9.30 16.49
CA ASN A 574 11.55 -8.29 15.50
C ASN A 574 12.67 -7.34 15.05
N SER A 575 13.93 -7.70 15.30
CA SER A 575 15.08 -6.97 14.76
C SER A 575 15.19 -7.16 13.23
N VAL A 576 15.93 -6.27 12.58
CA VAL A 576 16.17 -6.34 11.13
C VAL A 576 16.81 -7.69 10.77
N SER A 577 17.80 -8.15 11.54
CA SER A 577 18.47 -9.43 11.30
C SER A 577 17.57 -10.65 11.52
N SER A 578 16.70 -10.64 12.55
CA SER A 578 15.69 -11.68 12.78
C SER A 578 14.74 -11.77 11.58
N ILE A 579 14.15 -10.63 11.22
CA ILE A 579 13.18 -10.53 10.13
C ILE A 579 13.80 -10.99 8.80
N ASP A 580 15.02 -10.56 8.50
CA ASP A 580 15.74 -10.96 7.30
C ASP A 580 16.01 -12.47 7.25
N ALA A 581 16.40 -13.07 8.38
CA ALA A 581 16.65 -14.51 8.43
C ALA A 581 15.37 -15.30 8.07
N HIS A 582 14.22 -14.89 8.59
CA HIS A 582 12.92 -15.47 8.26
C HIS A 582 12.51 -15.23 6.80
N HIS A 583 12.83 -14.07 6.24
CA HIS A 583 12.61 -13.79 4.82
C HIS A 583 13.40 -14.74 3.91
N HIS A 584 14.68 -14.95 4.21
CA HIS A 584 15.53 -15.90 3.47
C HIS A 584 15.01 -17.35 3.58
N LEU A 585 14.46 -17.74 4.74
CA LEU A 585 13.91 -19.07 4.96
C LEU A 585 12.51 -19.28 4.34
N GLY A 586 11.85 -18.21 3.89
CA GLY A 586 10.54 -18.26 3.25
C GLY A 586 9.36 -18.39 4.23
N ASP A 587 9.50 -17.89 5.46
CA ASP A 587 8.51 -18.06 6.53
C ASP A 587 7.31 -17.13 6.42
N LYS A 588 6.36 -17.51 5.56
CA LYS A 588 5.17 -16.70 5.28
C LYS A 588 4.36 -16.33 6.53
N ASP A 589 4.22 -17.24 7.50
CA ASP A 589 3.44 -17.01 8.72
C ASP A 589 4.11 -16.02 9.69
N TYR A 590 5.44 -16.04 9.76
CA TYR A 590 6.21 -15.11 10.58
C TYR A 590 6.16 -13.69 10.00
N LEU A 591 6.29 -13.58 8.68
CA LEU A 591 6.18 -12.32 7.95
C LEU A 591 4.76 -11.72 8.03
N GLN A 592 3.71 -12.56 8.06
CA GLN A 592 2.34 -12.11 8.26
C GLN A 592 2.10 -11.60 9.69
N LYS A 593 2.64 -12.28 10.71
CA LYS A 593 2.53 -11.84 12.12
C LYS A 593 3.29 -10.54 12.39
N SER A 594 4.52 -10.41 11.91
CA SER A 594 5.30 -9.16 12.06
C SER A 594 4.59 -7.96 11.40
N TYR A 595 3.95 -8.16 10.24
CA TYR A 595 3.08 -7.14 9.59
C TYR A 595 1.85 -6.78 10.44
N SER A 596 1.29 -7.76 11.16
CA SER A 596 0.16 -7.56 12.08
C SER A 596 0.55 -6.76 13.32
N PHE A 597 1.78 -6.97 13.84
CA PHE A 597 2.33 -6.19 14.95
C PHE A 597 2.62 -4.75 14.55
N SER A 598 3.17 -4.50 13.35
CA SER A 598 3.32 -3.13 12.84
C SER A 598 1.98 -2.42 12.65
N LYS A 599 0.91 -3.18 12.32
CA LYS A 599 -0.45 -2.65 12.23
C LYS A 599 -0.97 -2.19 13.60
N SER A 600 -0.72 -2.93 14.70
CA SER A 600 -1.16 -2.52 16.04
C SER A 600 -0.42 -1.31 16.63
N GLU A 601 0.86 -1.11 16.29
CA GLU A 601 1.62 0.08 16.73
C GLU A 601 1.34 1.31 15.83
N GLN A 602 1.07 1.10 14.54
CA GLN A 602 0.67 2.19 13.62
C GLN A 602 -0.79 2.61 13.76
N GLU A 603 -1.71 1.73 14.19
CA GLU A 603 -3.10 2.11 14.50
C GLU A 603 -3.21 3.00 15.76
N GLN A 604 -2.18 3.06 16.60
CA GLN A 604 -2.11 4.04 17.70
C GLN A 604 -1.44 5.37 17.31
N THR A 605 -0.82 5.49 16.13
CA THR A 605 -0.09 6.71 15.72
C THR A 605 -0.38 7.25 14.31
N GLN A 606 -1.27 6.63 13.51
CA GLN A 606 -1.63 7.11 12.17
C GLN A 606 -3.14 7.30 11.93
N ASN A 607 -3.77 8.16 12.73
CA ASN A 607 -5.03 8.81 12.35
C ASN A 607 -4.80 10.31 12.08
N ILE A 608 -3.90 10.63 11.15
CA ILE A 608 -3.82 11.97 10.53
C ILE A 608 -3.56 11.81 9.02
N VAL A 609 -4.58 11.37 8.28
CA VAL A 609 -4.79 11.78 6.88
C VAL A 609 -6.24 12.28 6.83
N SER A 610 -6.39 13.50 6.33
CA SER A 610 -7.58 14.35 6.37
C SER A 610 -8.89 13.62 6.07
N SER A 611 -9.69 13.37 7.12
CA SER A 611 -11.15 13.51 6.97
C SER A 611 -11.44 14.98 6.61
N PRO A 612 -12.44 15.27 5.75
CA PRO A 612 -12.89 16.64 5.58
C PRO A 612 -13.20 17.21 6.97
N ILE A 613 -12.65 18.37 7.30
CA ILE A 613 -12.98 19.05 8.56
C ILE A 613 -14.47 19.38 8.49
N PRO A 614 -15.30 18.93 9.44
CA PRO A 614 -16.72 19.26 9.46
C PRO A 614 -16.91 20.78 9.46
N GLU A 615 -17.88 21.29 8.69
CA GLU A 615 -18.18 22.73 8.71
C GLU A 615 -18.98 23.13 9.96
N GLU A 616 -19.70 22.17 10.56
CA GLU A 616 -20.55 22.37 11.74
C GLU A 616 -20.44 21.24 12.76
N TYR A 617 -20.85 21.52 13.99
CA TYR A 617 -21.00 20.49 15.01
C TYR A 617 -22.18 19.58 14.67
N SER A 618 -22.05 18.27 14.88
CA SER A 618 -23.15 17.33 14.64
C SER A 618 -23.12 16.13 15.57
N LEU A 619 -24.30 15.64 15.97
CA LEU A 619 -24.51 14.36 16.64
C LEU A 619 -25.33 13.45 15.72
N PHE A 620 -24.75 12.36 15.25
CA PHE A 620 -25.41 11.44 14.34
C PHE A 620 -26.30 10.45 15.09
N SER A 621 -27.24 9.85 14.37
CA SER A 621 -28.02 8.72 14.89
C SER A 621 -27.08 7.53 15.14
N ASN A 622 -27.32 6.79 16.22
CA ASN A 622 -26.54 5.60 16.50
C ASN A 622 -26.83 4.50 15.47
N TYR A 623 -25.84 3.68 15.13
CA TYR A 623 -26.02 2.54 14.23
C TYR A 623 -25.28 1.29 14.75
N PRO A 624 -25.92 0.11 14.75
CA PRO A 624 -27.33 -0.14 14.38
C PRO A 624 -28.34 0.53 15.35
N ASN A 625 -29.58 0.77 14.92
CA ASN A 625 -30.71 1.21 15.76
C ASN A 625 -32.04 0.71 15.15
N PRO A 626 -32.75 -0.25 15.77
CA PRO A 626 -32.49 -0.83 17.09
C PRO A 626 -31.16 -1.60 17.14
N PHE A 627 -30.56 -1.73 18.33
CA PHE A 627 -29.28 -2.42 18.53
C PHE A 627 -29.38 -3.59 19.50
N ASN A 628 -28.48 -4.58 19.34
CA ASN A 628 -28.35 -5.74 20.23
C ASN A 628 -26.92 -6.31 20.24
N PRO A 629 -26.18 -6.31 21.37
CA PRO A 629 -26.27 -5.36 22.48
C PRO A 629 -25.42 -4.10 22.24
N ALA A 630 -24.73 -3.97 21.11
CA ALA A 630 -23.78 -2.89 20.84
C ALA A 630 -24.21 -1.96 19.69
N THR A 631 -23.91 -0.67 19.82
CA THR A 631 -24.14 0.36 18.80
C THR A 631 -23.00 1.39 18.81
N VAL A 632 -22.88 2.15 17.72
CA VAL A 632 -21.87 3.20 17.57
C VAL A 632 -22.54 4.56 17.55
N ILE A 633 -22.11 5.48 18.42
CA ILE A 633 -22.54 6.88 18.43
C ILE A 633 -21.47 7.70 17.74
N ARG A 634 -21.81 8.37 16.62
CA ARG A 634 -20.88 9.23 15.86
C ARG A 634 -21.17 10.71 16.11
N TYR A 635 -20.13 11.55 16.05
CA TYR A 635 -20.25 13.00 16.17
C TYR A 635 -19.17 13.74 15.36
N ALA A 636 -19.40 15.01 15.07
CA ALA A 636 -18.52 15.88 14.29
C ALA A 636 -18.17 17.16 15.05
N LEU A 637 -16.92 17.60 14.94
CA LEU A 637 -16.38 18.82 15.55
C LEU A 637 -15.72 19.70 14.46
N PRO A 638 -16.20 20.94 14.22
CA PRO A 638 -15.60 21.87 13.26
C PRO A 638 -14.31 22.53 13.79
N PHE A 639 -14.12 22.54 15.12
CA PHE A 639 -12.96 23.11 15.80
C PHE A 639 -12.53 22.20 16.96
N ALA A 640 -11.29 22.36 17.42
CA ALA A 640 -10.82 21.68 18.61
C ALA A 640 -11.72 21.99 19.81
N SER A 641 -12.25 20.96 20.47
CA SER A 641 -13.29 21.07 21.50
C SER A 641 -13.11 20.06 22.62
N ASN A 642 -13.45 20.44 23.85
CA ASN A 642 -13.59 19.53 24.98
C ASN A 642 -14.96 18.82 24.89
N VAL A 643 -14.96 17.49 24.78
CA VAL A 643 -16.15 16.69 24.49
C VAL A 643 -16.51 15.75 25.64
N ASN A 644 -17.80 15.74 25.99
CA ASN A 644 -18.42 14.78 26.89
C ASN A 644 -19.67 14.18 26.26
N ILE A 645 -19.77 12.84 26.25
CA ILE A 645 -20.96 12.11 25.79
C ILE A 645 -21.57 11.36 26.97
N THR A 646 -22.86 11.56 27.19
CA THR A 646 -23.57 10.98 28.33
C THR A 646 -24.80 10.21 27.84
N VAL A 647 -24.97 8.99 28.32
CA VAL A 647 -26.12 8.14 28.04
C VAL A 647 -27.03 8.10 29.26
N TYR A 648 -28.33 8.25 29.05
CA TYR A 648 -29.37 8.26 30.07
C TYR A 648 -30.43 7.19 29.82
N ASN A 649 -31.06 6.73 30.88
CA ASN A 649 -32.32 5.99 30.79
C ASN A 649 -33.51 6.96 30.65
N THR A 650 -34.72 6.41 30.50
CA THR A 650 -35.96 7.20 30.38
C THR A 650 -36.31 8.04 31.62
N LEU A 651 -35.72 7.75 32.77
CA LEU A 651 -35.88 8.53 34.01
C LEU A 651 -34.86 9.68 34.12
N GLY A 652 -34.00 9.87 33.10
CA GLY A 652 -32.95 10.89 33.09
C GLY A 652 -31.74 10.54 33.96
N GLN A 653 -31.61 9.29 34.42
CA GLN A 653 -30.45 8.84 35.18
C GLN A 653 -29.31 8.50 34.23
N ILE A 654 -28.09 8.92 34.57
CA ILE A 654 -26.88 8.60 33.79
C ILE A 654 -26.60 7.10 33.90
N VAL A 655 -26.53 6.45 32.75
CA VAL A 655 -26.20 5.02 32.59
C VAL A 655 -24.72 4.85 32.23
N LYS A 656 -24.18 5.76 31.42
CA LYS A 656 -22.77 5.75 31.01
C LYS A 656 -22.32 7.16 30.63
N GLU A 657 -21.06 7.46 30.87
CA GLU A 657 -20.42 8.71 30.45
C GLU A 657 -19.08 8.39 29.76
N TYR A 658 -18.79 9.12 28.69
CA TYR A 658 -17.56 9.09 27.91
C TYR A 658 -16.94 10.48 27.92
N TYR A 659 -15.98 10.68 28.81
CA TYR A 659 -15.17 11.89 28.83
C TYR A 659 -14.02 11.74 27.85
N GLU A 660 -14.16 12.35 26.68
CA GLU A 660 -13.18 12.28 25.59
C GLU A 660 -12.09 13.36 25.70
N GLY A 661 -12.28 14.35 26.57
CA GLY A 661 -11.35 15.47 26.76
C GLY A 661 -11.28 16.38 25.53
N THR A 662 -10.16 17.07 25.36
CA THR A 662 -9.93 17.92 24.17
C THR A 662 -9.65 17.05 22.95
N LYS A 663 -10.52 17.15 21.95
CA LYS A 663 -10.36 16.55 20.61
C LYS A 663 -10.15 17.66 19.59
N GLU A 664 -9.35 17.38 18.56
CA GLU A 664 -9.17 18.29 17.42
C GLU A 664 -10.44 18.37 16.55
N ALA A 665 -10.45 19.23 15.53
CA ALA A 665 -11.53 19.23 14.55
C ALA A 665 -11.55 17.92 13.74
N GLY A 666 -12.72 17.31 13.58
CA GLY A 666 -12.86 16.02 12.88
C GLY A 666 -14.15 15.26 13.21
N TYR A 667 -14.28 14.08 12.61
CA TYR A 667 -15.34 13.11 12.89
C TYR A 667 -14.85 12.07 13.89
N TYR A 668 -15.69 11.72 14.86
CA TYR A 668 -15.36 10.82 15.95
C TYR A 668 -16.52 9.87 16.26
N SER A 669 -16.22 8.81 17.01
CA SER A 669 -17.24 7.86 17.45
C SER A 669 -16.93 7.28 18.83
N VAL A 670 -17.97 6.86 19.54
CA VAL A 670 -17.89 6.08 20.78
C VAL A 670 -18.74 4.83 20.66
N ASN A 671 -18.20 3.70 21.12
CA ASN A 671 -18.92 2.42 21.16
C ASN A 671 -19.72 2.32 22.46
N PHE A 672 -21.03 2.08 22.33
CA PHE A 672 -21.93 1.85 23.44
C PHE A 672 -22.35 0.39 23.48
N ASN A 673 -22.13 -0.28 24.61
CA ASN A 673 -22.55 -1.66 24.85
C ASN A 673 -23.61 -1.68 25.97
N GLY A 674 -24.82 -2.12 25.63
CA GLY A 674 -25.98 -2.25 26.51
C GLY A 674 -26.21 -3.66 27.04
N GLU A 675 -25.23 -4.56 27.00
CA GLU A 675 -25.37 -5.97 27.43
C GLU A 675 -25.97 -6.11 28.85
N ASN A 676 -25.57 -5.22 29.77
CA ASN A 676 -26.04 -5.19 31.16
C ASN A 676 -27.29 -4.32 31.39
N LEU A 677 -27.95 -3.89 30.33
CA LEU A 677 -29.13 -3.01 30.38
C LEU A 677 -30.39 -3.76 29.94
N SER A 678 -31.56 -3.31 30.37
CA SER A 678 -32.85 -3.87 29.92
C SER A 678 -33.20 -3.36 28.52
N SER A 679 -33.92 -4.15 27.71
CA SER A 679 -34.46 -3.67 26.44
C SER A 679 -35.36 -2.45 26.68
N GLY A 680 -35.26 -1.44 25.81
CA GLY A 680 -35.98 -0.19 26.01
C GLY A 680 -35.30 1.00 25.33
N VAL A 681 -35.92 2.17 25.54
CA VAL A 681 -35.43 3.43 24.99
C VAL A 681 -34.38 4.03 25.90
N TYR A 682 -33.27 4.47 25.31
CA TYR A 682 -32.22 5.23 25.95
C TYR A 682 -32.01 6.56 25.21
N LEU A 683 -31.50 7.55 25.91
CA LEU A 683 -31.12 8.85 25.34
C LEU A 683 -29.61 8.99 25.43
N TYR A 684 -28.99 9.64 24.45
CA TYR A 684 -27.59 10.02 24.52
C TYR A 684 -27.43 11.49 24.14
N SER A 685 -26.57 12.19 24.87
CA SER A 685 -26.25 13.60 24.66
C SER A 685 -24.77 13.80 24.40
N ILE A 686 -24.44 14.83 23.63
CA ILE A 686 -23.09 15.39 23.54
C ILE A 686 -23.09 16.80 24.13
N ASN A 687 -22.02 17.15 24.83
CA ASN A 687 -21.64 18.52 25.15
C ASN A 687 -20.22 18.75 24.64
N ALA A 688 -20.02 19.71 23.75
CA ALA A 688 -18.74 20.05 23.15
C ALA A 688 -18.47 21.56 23.26
N VAL A 689 -17.38 21.95 23.92
CA VAL A 689 -16.99 23.36 24.11
C VAL A 689 -15.66 23.60 23.39
N SER A 690 -15.60 24.60 22.50
CA SER A 690 -14.37 24.93 21.78
C SER A 690 -13.25 25.32 22.75
N VAL A 691 -12.00 24.99 22.42
CA VAL A 691 -10.84 25.26 23.29
C VAL A 691 -10.64 26.76 23.54
N ASP A 692 -11.05 27.61 22.60
CA ASP A 692 -11.03 29.07 22.77
C ASP A 692 -12.22 29.62 23.57
N GLY A 693 -13.15 28.75 24.00
CA GLY A 693 -14.31 29.06 24.83
C GLY A 693 -15.42 29.84 24.14
N LYS A 694 -15.36 30.05 22.82
CA LYS A 694 -16.31 30.90 22.09
C LYS A 694 -17.53 30.16 21.56
N GLN A 695 -17.44 28.85 21.37
CA GLN A 695 -18.50 28.03 20.80
C GLN A 695 -18.83 26.86 21.73
N ASN A 696 -20.12 26.57 21.86
CA ASN A 696 -20.62 25.44 22.63
C ASN A 696 -21.72 24.75 21.84
N PHE A 697 -21.67 23.42 21.79
CA PHE A 697 -22.64 22.57 21.13
C PHE A 697 -23.19 21.55 22.10
N SER A 698 -24.52 21.45 22.16
CA SER A 698 -25.23 20.44 22.92
C SER A 698 -26.36 19.85 22.07
N ALA A 699 -26.43 18.52 21.99
CA ALA A 699 -27.47 17.82 21.26
C ALA A 699 -27.83 16.50 21.96
N VAL A 700 -29.08 16.05 21.80
CA VAL A 700 -29.62 14.82 22.39
C VAL A 700 -30.33 14.00 21.32
N LYS A 701 -30.11 12.68 21.31
CA LYS A 701 -30.79 11.73 20.42
C LYS A 701 -31.25 10.48 21.18
N LYS A 702 -32.16 9.73 20.56
CA LYS A 702 -32.77 8.50 21.11
C LYS A 702 -32.17 7.26 20.46
N MET A 703 -32.04 6.18 21.23
CA MET A 703 -31.63 4.85 20.75
C MET A 703 -32.51 3.75 21.37
N LEU A 704 -32.75 2.66 20.65
CA LEU A 704 -33.60 1.55 21.06
C LEU A 704 -32.78 0.26 21.21
N LEU A 705 -32.68 -0.24 22.44
CA LEU A 705 -32.06 -1.55 22.72
C LEU A 705 -33.13 -2.65 22.64
N ILE A 706 -32.90 -3.66 21.81
CA ILE A 706 -33.74 -4.86 21.73
C ILE A 706 -32.87 -6.05 22.13
N LYS A 707 -33.38 -6.93 23.01
CA LYS A 707 -32.70 -8.17 23.38
C LYS A 707 -33.40 -9.35 22.73
#